data_AF-A0A0U1NLL4-F1
#
_entry.id   AF-A0A0U1NLL4-F1
#
_cell.length_a   1.000
_cell.length_b   1.000
_cell.length_c   1.000
_cell.angle_alpha   90.00
_cell.angle_beta   90.00
_cell.angle_gamma   90.00
#
_symmetry.space_group_name_H-M   'P 1'
#
loop_
_entity.id
_entity.type
_entity.pdbx_description
1 polymer ?
#
loop_
_entity_poly.entity_id
_entity_poly.type
_entity_poly.pdbx_seq_one_letter_code
_entity_poly.pdbx_strand_id
1 'polypeptide(L)'
;MTNITIHIAAVTLAIGLWLLAPPVVAQTSGSDGCDELCISASSSMLNDVTSGLQFTDQMLSSLIGVNLGLDDVRLDLVGSQVPINDFVAELENVTGTNSADEALNSEATLSEIFTAAANAAETNGDPAAGTALRALASNASGLSDGVLLSDFLVLDTTDDELSDANISTLDLISGSAQLYNAEYGVTTPTPIVANIVSLGEVRTYVQVTEPPQLVCGPEGTTFRSAAIRTKIDVTLENAPQSIDVGLAALEIEPPEVSFYIEVGEADGTVTDVDAANQTAQVTMTPGVVNAYLGEIDDSVYFNRDRVITASDIGPSTIAGAEVTLAGLPPLVPETIIPTSISASSNGETVSFGSGTLDFTGPYPQTEELDVPVDATERVVNAITNNLQVDLELPGGGSLDAVEVLLETALSTTISEVVDDSLTAALGQAVDPILAGLGITIGGGEATAFGLSDTCDDFGDCPISGTAPDGTNINAYGTPSHGLSPALFMGQIPADGEQQHISSPSALGDDQDGNDDEDGVSIPVLTKGQTATISVNVTEPTTGNGYLMAWLDWDGNGQFDADEVISDDLQDTDGDGDISLSVSVPADSSLQTTFARFRYSSTQQLGTNANATDGEVEDYEIVFVTPQGSISGKLFEDGNGDDIFTTGETLLPAGILITLFDDKGTPQDETDDIELGTTETDANGAYSFAALSTLTTYLIKVDPSDPEIPADLSPSTDNPLRAVSVSIDTDTSEQNFGFSVQPPSADLSITKRALSASTSAVITEATAGTEIDFELVVSNAGPDTATGVQVLELLPSGYTYQSHALADGTQSFAADTGLWQVGELAAGTSQTLTIRATMNATGEHTNIAEIINSDLPDPDSDPSTGPTVDDLSDNIADDDEASATVSYVGTGAVISGTLFIDNGSNATAFDGQQSGGELGGQIGQVSIFDASGALIDTPEVDADGNWSLTLPDGYTEMIGISSTAETGFLIVSNNTNGLPELNDQNTRDGIYSFRPAAGTSYLNLDIGFIRSATLASDQQAAMWPGQVINLSHRYTADASGTVVFDVDISPNSPVSVALFSDANCDGTPEEPITASQPINPDTEICLVARVTSGSGAPNGASAPFQVSAVTTYGNTGVTQSASNTDRITIETQQSTLRLTKTVRNVTANTAVSTQNSAASGDVLEYKITVENIGTLSASDIAIFDRTPPYTSLSEAIESPVSLGLDVTCSIATSGANTAGYSGDLEWQCSGSFAPGAKAGLAFRVRVAP
;
A
#
# COMPACT_ATOMS: atom_id res chain seq x y z
N MET A 1 -19.59 -7.55 14.80
CA MET A 1 -20.39 -8.26 15.84
C MET A 1 -19.52 -8.38 17.09
N THR A 2 -19.91 -7.67 18.16
CA THR A 2 -19.78 -8.01 19.61
C THR A 2 -18.39 -8.44 20.13
N ASN A 3 -17.70 -7.69 21.00
CA ASN A 3 -18.17 -7.13 22.26
C ASN A 3 -17.50 -5.79 22.63
N ILE A 4 -18.37 -4.85 22.95
CA ILE A 4 -18.14 -3.71 23.85
C ILE A 4 -17.91 -4.23 25.27
N THR A 5 -16.89 -3.73 25.96
CA THR A 5 -16.97 -3.47 27.42
C THR A 5 -16.55 -2.03 27.64
N ILE A 6 -17.55 -1.18 27.76
CA ILE A 6 -17.45 0.20 28.21
C ILE A 6 -17.37 0.17 29.74
N HIS A 7 -16.36 0.79 30.34
CA HIS A 7 -16.39 1.18 31.75
C HIS A 7 -16.98 2.60 31.88
N ILE A 8 -18.29 2.71 31.62
CA ILE A 8 -19.13 3.82 32.12
C ILE A 8 -19.30 3.56 33.62
N ALA A 9 -18.53 4.27 34.46
CA ALA A 9 -18.86 4.64 35.83
C ALA A 9 -17.69 5.32 36.57
N ALA A 10 -16.43 5.05 36.19
CA ALA A 10 -15.26 5.52 36.94
C ALA A 10 -14.57 6.76 36.34
N VAL A 11 -14.85 7.11 35.09
CA VAL A 11 -14.24 8.27 34.39
C VAL A 11 -15.12 9.53 34.46
N THR A 12 -16.42 9.39 34.75
CA THR A 12 -17.31 10.54 35.02
C THR A 12 -16.95 11.25 36.34
N LEU A 13 -16.06 10.64 37.14
CA LEU A 13 -15.57 11.09 38.45
C LEU A 13 -14.40 12.05 38.39
N ALA A 14 -13.56 11.91 37.37
CA ALA A 14 -12.41 12.78 37.14
C ALA A 14 -12.82 14.12 36.52
N ILE A 15 -14.11 14.44 36.40
CA ILE A 15 -14.58 15.73 35.88
C ILE A 15 -15.22 16.57 37.00
N GLY A 16 -15.77 15.93 38.04
CA GLY A 16 -16.44 16.63 39.15
C GLY A 16 -15.49 17.29 40.16
N LEU A 17 -14.22 16.85 40.20
CA LEU A 17 -13.19 17.38 41.12
C LEU A 17 -12.26 18.40 40.47
N TRP A 18 -12.54 18.78 39.23
CA TRP A 18 -11.56 19.36 38.32
C TRP A 18 -11.87 20.77 37.82
N LEU A 19 -13.12 21.19 37.93
CA LEU A 19 -13.59 22.46 37.36
C LEU A 19 -13.25 23.68 38.22
N LEU A 20 -12.36 23.58 39.23
CA LEU A 20 -12.26 24.62 40.25
C LEU A 20 -10.87 25.15 40.67
N ALA A 21 -9.86 25.19 39.79
CA ALA A 21 -8.64 25.95 40.12
C ALA A 21 -8.06 26.75 38.93
N PRO A 22 -7.56 27.98 39.17
CA PRO A 22 -6.74 28.69 38.19
C PRO A 22 -5.38 27.98 37.98
N PRO A 23 -4.70 28.23 36.85
CA PRO A 23 -3.40 27.62 36.55
C PRO A 23 -2.36 27.98 37.64
N VAL A 24 -1.55 27.01 38.08
CA VAL A 24 -0.41 27.26 38.98
C VAL A 24 0.87 26.64 38.42
N VAL A 25 1.94 27.41 38.60
CA VAL A 25 3.26 27.37 37.96
C VAL A 25 4.36 27.08 38.99
N ALA A 26 5.53 26.62 38.52
CA ALA A 26 6.71 26.29 39.34
C ALA A 26 7.50 27.51 39.73
N GLN A 27 8.00 27.49 40.97
CA GLN A 27 8.97 28.45 41.42
C GLN A 27 10.17 27.75 42.04
N THR A 28 11.36 28.12 41.56
CA THR A 28 12.61 28.04 42.32
C THR A 28 12.74 29.27 43.21
N SER A 29 11.99 29.32 44.33
CA SER A 29 12.18 30.43 45.28
C SER A 29 13.27 30.11 46.31
N GLY A 30 14.42 30.76 46.17
CA GLY A 30 15.43 30.76 47.21
C GLY A 30 15.01 31.60 48.42
N SER A 31 14.13 31.10 49.30
CA SER A 31 14.19 31.43 50.75
C SER A 31 13.26 30.66 51.73
N ASP A 32 12.30 29.83 51.33
CA ASP A 32 11.34 29.22 52.29
C ASP A 32 11.19 27.68 52.18
N GLY A 33 12.29 26.94 52.26
CA GLY A 33 12.28 25.54 52.75
C GLY A 33 12.19 24.40 51.74
N CYS A 34 11.95 24.66 50.45
CA CYS A 34 12.16 23.69 49.37
C CYS A 34 13.46 24.01 48.62
N ASP A 35 14.41 23.07 48.63
CA ASP A 35 15.66 23.13 47.84
C ASP A 35 15.52 22.38 46.47
N GLU A 36 14.35 21.81 46.15
CA GLU A 36 13.99 21.03 44.94
C GLU A 36 12.55 21.34 44.44
N LEU A 37 12.14 20.80 43.27
CA LEU A 37 10.84 21.00 42.61
C LEU A 37 9.65 20.62 43.52
N CYS A 38 8.75 21.57 43.82
CA CYS A 38 7.72 21.44 44.84
C CYS A 38 6.31 21.85 44.37
N ILE A 39 5.36 20.98 44.65
CA ILE A 39 3.94 21.10 44.37
C ILE A 39 3.25 22.06 45.38
N SER A 40 2.44 23.05 44.96
CA SER A 40 1.76 24.01 45.87
C SER A 40 0.28 24.27 45.55
N ALA A 41 -0.51 24.76 46.52
CA ALA A 41 -1.94 25.08 46.36
C ALA A 41 -2.22 26.60 46.39
N SER A 42 -3.11 27.08 45.51
CA SER A 42 -3.47 28.50 45.35
C SER A 42 -4.38 29.05 46.46
N SER A 43 -4.48 30.37 46.54
CA SER A 43 -5.17 31.09 47.63
C SER A 43 -6.66 31.40 47.38
N SER A 44 -7.17 31.24 46.15
CA SER A 44 -8.55 31.59 45.78
C SER A 44 -9.57 30.49 46.12
N MET A 45 -9.16 29.23 46.28
CA MET A 45 -10.08 28.14 46.62
C MET A 45 -10.72 28.20 48.03
N LEU A 46 -10.26 29.11 48.91
CA LEU A 46 -10.57 28.99 50.35
C LEU A 46 -10.96 30.29 51.06
N ASN A 47 -11.04 31.43 50.35
CA ASN A 47 -11.33 32.71 50.99
C ASN A 47 -12.83 33.05 51.09
N ASP A 48 -13.72 32.37 50.38
CA ASP A 48 -15.16 32.61 50.58
C ASP A 48 -16.05 31.35 50.63
N VAL A 49 -16.98 31.43 51.58
CA VAL A 49 -18.18 30.62 51.79
C VAL A 49 -18.04 29.14 52.21
N THR A 50 -18.31 28.89 53.49
CA THR A 50 -18.76 27.60 54.08
C THR A 50 -20.02 26.97 53.42
N SER A 51 -20.56 27.57 52.36
CA SER A 51 -21.76 27.14 51.63
C SER A 51 -21.44 26.65 50.20
N GLY A 52 -20.42 27.21 49.54
CA GLY A 52 -19.98 26.76 48.22
C GLY A 52 -19.35 25.37 48.27
N LEU A 53 -18.55 25.09 49.30
CA LEU A 53 -17.94 23.78 49.52
C LEU A 53 -18.96 22.65 49.74
N GLN A 54 -20.15 22.96 50.27
CA GLN A 54 -21.21 21.96 50.48
C GLN A 54 -21.90 21.56 49.17
N PHE A 55 -22.09 22.52 48.25
CA PHE A 55 -22.59 22.25 46.91
C PHE A 55 -21.58 21.39 46.16
N THR A 56 -20.30 21.74 46.22
CA THR A 56 -19.19 20.99 45.62
C THR A 56 -19.10 19.55 46.17
N ASP A 57 -19.13 19.34 47.50
CA ASP A 57 -19.07 18.00 48.12
C ASP A 57 -20.30 17.13 47.78
N GLN A 58 -21.50 17.72 47.69
CA GLN A 58 -22.73 16.99 47.31
C GLN A 58 -22.79 16.65 45.83
N MET A 59 -22.40 17.59 44.96
CA MET A 59 -22.22 17.36 43.52
C MET A 59 -21.26 16.20 43.29
N LEU A 60 -20.09 16.26 43.94
CA LEU A 60 -19.08 15.20 43.92
C LEU A 60 -19.71 13.89 44.40
N SER A 61 -20.32 13.87 45.59
CA SER A 61 -20.90 12.64 46.14
C SER A 61 -21.98 12.00 45.26
N SER A 62 -22.80 12.81 44.56
CA SER A 62 -23.83 12.34 43.64
C SER A 62 -23.25 11.78 42.33
N LEU A 63 -22.17 12.37 41.84
CA LEU A 63 -21.50 11.96 40.61
C LEU A 63 -20.63 10.71 40.83
N ILE A 64 -20.00 10.64 42.01
CA ILE A 64 -18.95 9.65 42.33
C ILE A 64 -19.44 8.45 43.14
N GLY A 65 -20.63 8.52 43.70
CA GLY A 65 -21.22 7.46 44.54
C GLY A 65 -20.54 7.27 45.90
N VAL A 66 -19.56 8.11 46.26
CA VAL A 66 -18.81 8.10 47.52
C VAL A 66 -18.78 9.53 48.09
N ASN A 67 -19.00 9.70 49.39
CA ASN A 67 -18.88 11.01 50.05
C ASN A 67 -17.41 11.23 50.46
N LEU A 68 -16.79 12.32 49.98
CA LEU A 68 -15.38 12.64 50.25
C LEU A 68 -15.18 13.39 51.57
N GLY A 69 -16.28 13.85 52.19
CA GLY A 69 -16.29 14.44 53.52
C GLY A 69 -15.60 15.80 53.60
N LEU A 70 -15.69 16.60 52.53
CA LEU A 70 -15.03 17.90 52.43
C LEU A 70 -15.61 18.94 53.41
N ASP A 71 -16.82 18.69 53.93
CA ASP A 71 -17.50 19.51 54.94
C ASP A 71 -16.72 19.65 56.27
N ASP A 72 -15.99 18.61 56.70
CA ASP A 72 -15.31 18.54 58.00
C ASP A 72 -13.77 18.69 57.88
N VAL A 73 -13.22 18.59 56.67
CA VAL A 73 -11.78 18.78 56.40
C VAL A 73 -11.58 20.22 55.98
N ARG A 74 -11.22 21.11 56.93
CA ARG A 74 -10.51 22.33 56.54
C ARG A 74 -9.21 21.90 55.87
N LEU A 75 -9.21 21.88 54.55
CA LEU A 75 -8.00 21.74 53.73
C LEU A 75 -7.21 23.04 53.88
N ASP A 76 -6.50 23.18 55.00
CA ASP A 76 -5.55 24.27 55.21
C ASP A 76 -4.26 23.93 54.44
N LEU A 77 -4.41 23.76 53.12
CA LEU A 77 -3.34 23.45 52.16
C LEU A 77 -2.75 24.71 51.53
N VAL A 78 -3.31 25.89 51.86
CA VAL A 78 -2.87 27.18 51.32
C VAL A 78 -1.41 27.41 51.72
N GLY A 79 -0.53 27.42 50.73
CA GLY A 79 0.93 27.56 50.95
C GLY A 79 1.65 26.28 51.38
N SER A 80 0.98 25.11 51.42
CA SER A 80 1.64 23.81 51.65
C SER A 80 2.41 23.33 50.42
N GLN A 81 3.53 22.63 50.65
CA GLN A 81 4.44 22.17 49.59
C GLN A 81 4.79 20.68 49.67
N VAL A 82 4.65 19.96 48.55
CA VAL A 82 5.04 18.53 48.43
C VAL A 82 6.15 18.38 47.38
N PRO A 83 7.36 17.91 47.74
CA PRO A 83 8.44 17.71 46.77
C PRO A 83 8.14 16.55 45.82
N ILE A 84 8.38 16.75 44.51
CA ILE A 84 8.01 15.75 43.49
C ILE A 84 8.87 14.48 43.57
N ASN A 85 10.15 14.62 43.91
CA ASN A 85 11.07 13.50 44.03
C ASN A 85 10.70 12.61 45.22
N ASP A 86 10.33 13.23 46.35
CA ASP A 86 9.84 12.51 47.52
C ASP A 86 8.49 11.85 47.22
N PHE A 87 7.64 12.50 46.43
CA PHE A 87 6.37 11.93 46.00
C PHE A 87 6.55 10.69 45.11
N VAL A 88 7.37 10.76 44.05
CA VAL A 88 7.61 9.64 43.13
C VAL A 88 8.28 8.48 43.86
N ALA A 89 9.23 8.76 44.76
CA ALA A 89 9.86 7.74 45.59
C ALA A 89 8.86 7.06 46.56
N GLU A 90 7.92 7.85 47.13
CA GLU A 90 6.85 7.28 47.95
C GLU A 90 5.80 6.54 47.11
N LEU A 91 5.58 6.94 45.85
CA LEU A 91 4.70 6.25 44.92
C LEU A 91 5.26 4.88 44.52
N GLU A 92 6.56 4.79 44.23
CA GLU A 92 7.27 3.50 44.04
C GLU A 92 7.03 2.57 45.23
N ASN A 93 7.14 3.12 46.45
CA ASN A 93 6.97 2.37 47.68
C ASN A 93 5.51 1.93 47.92
N VAL A 94 4.53 2.77 47.61
CA VAL A 94 3.10 2.48 47.81
C VAL A 94 2.56 1.53 46.74
N THR A 95 3.01 1.64 45.48
CA THR A 95 2.60 0.77 44.35
C THR A 95 3.42 -0.51 44.25
N GLY A 96 4.61 -0.54 44.85
CA GLY A 96 5.50 -1.72 44.88
C GLY A 96 6.34 -1.93 43.62
N THR A 97 6.58 -0.88 42.85
CA THR A 97 7.40 -0.87 41.62
C THR A 97 8.88 -0.61 41.94
N ASN A 98 9.78 -0.81 40.96
CA ASN A 98 11.23 -0.81 41.20
C ASN A 98 11.98 0.39 40.59
N SER A 99 11.27 1.27 39.87
CA SER A 99 11.80 2.52 39.32
C SER A 99 10.69 3.55 39.14
N ALA A 100 11.09 4.82 39.06
CA ALA A 100 10.19 5.94 38.79
C ALA A 100 9.38 5.71 37.51
N ASP A 101 10.02 5.31 36.42
CA ASP A 101 9.33 4.98 35.16
C ASP A 101 8.32 3.84 35.32
N GLU A 102 8.65 2.81 36.11
CA GLU A 102 7.73 1.68 36.33
C GLU A 102 6.56 2.12 37.23
N ALA A 103 6.79 3.00 38.21
CA ALA A 103 5.75 3.59 39.05
C ALA A 103 4.80 4.49 38.26
N LEU A 104 5.34 5.36 37.41
CA LEU A 104 4.56 6.30 36.60
C LEU A 104 3.74 5.56 35.53
N ASN A 105 4.28 4.49 34.93
CA ASN A 105 3.58 3.67 33.95
C ASN A 105 2.73 2.53 34.56
N SER A 106 2.56 2.50 35.89
CA SER A 106 1.72 1.50 36.57
C SER A 106 0.35 2.08 36.93
N GLU A 107 -0.69 1.24 36.87
CA GLU A 107 -2.03 1.62 37.32
C GLU A 107 -2.06 1.72 38.86
N ALA A 108 -2.05 2.94 39.41
CA ALA A 108 -2.15 3.23 40.83
C ALA A 108 -3.56 3.70 41.22
N THR A 109 -4.09 3.25 42.36
CA THR A 109 -5.42 3.71 42.83
C THR A 109 -5.34 5.10 43.45
N LEU A 110 -6.44 5.86 43.42
CA LEU A 110 -6.52 7.20 44.05
C LEU A 110 -6.09 7.19 45.53
N SER A 111 -6.45 6.14 46.28
CA SER A 111 -6.04 5.98 47.68
C SER A 111 -4.53 5.82 47.83
N GLU A 112 -3.86 5.17 46.88
CA GLU A 112 -2.40 4.96 46.87
C GLU A 112 -1.68 6.27 46.53
N ILE A 113 -2.19 7.03 45.56
CA ILE A 113 -1.64 8.33 45.17
C ILE A 113 -1.75 9.34 46.33
N PHE A 114 -2.93 9.48 46.97
CA PHE A 114 -3.09 10.34 48.16
C PHE A 114 -2.16 9.92 49.33
N THR A 115 -1.90 8.62 49.47
CA THR A 115 -1.02 8.10 50.52
C THR A 115 0.44 8.45 50.25
N ALA A 116 0.89 8.33 49.00
CA ALA A 116 2.23 8.74 48.58
C ALA A 116 2.45 10.25 48.75
N ALA A 117 1.49 11.08 48.34
CA ALA A 117 1.53 12.54 48.52
C ALA A 117 1.56 12.94 50.00
N ALA A 118 0.78 12.27 50.85
CA ALA A 118 0.81 12.54 52.28
C ALA A 118 2.15 12.18 52.93
N ASN A 119 2.77 11.07 52.52
CA ASN A 119 4.09 10.66 53.03
C ASN A 119 5.17 11.65 52.60
N ALA A 120 5.12 12.12 51.36
CA ALA A 120 6.06 13.11 50.83
C ALA A 120 5.93 14.47 51.56
N ALA A 121 4.70 14.95 51.77
CA ALA A 121 4.43 16.18 52.52
C ALA A 121 4.97 16.12 53.96
N GLU A 122 4.76 15.00 54.66
CA GLU A 122 5.27 14.79 56.02
C GLU A 122 6.79 14.72 56.07
N THR A 123 7.41 14.11 55.05
CA THR A 123 8.86 14.00 54.92
C THR A 123 9.49 15.37 54.69
N ASN A 124 8.80 16.26 53.98
CA ASN A 124 9.18 17.66 53.77
C ASN A 124 8.86 18.59 54.98
N GLY A 125 8.36 18.04 56.09
CA GLY A 125 8.13 18.80 57.31
C GLY A 125 6.79 19.54 57.40
N ASP A 126 5.82 19.22 56.53
CA ASP A 126 4.44 19.71 56.60
C ASP A 126 3.44 18.60 57.06
N PRO A 127 3.37 18.32 58.38
CA PRO A 127 2.46 17.32 58.91
C PRO A 127 0.99 17.72 58.85
N ALA A 128 0.67 19.01 58.62
CA ALA A 128 -0.71 19.47 58.47
C ALA A 128 -1.25 19.05 57.11
N ALA A 129 -0.48 19.30 56.04
CA ALA A 129 -0.78 18.81 54.69
C ALA A 129 -0.87 17.27 54.65
N GLY A 130 0.09 16.58 55.28
CA GLY A 130 0.06 15.12 55.39
C GLY A 130 -1.19 14.58 56.08
N THR A 131 -1.64 15.21 57.17
CA THR A 131 -2.87 14.81 57.86
C THR A 131 -4.11 15.00 56.99
N ALA A 132 -4.19 16.10 56.24
CA ALA A 132 -5.29 16.38 55.32
C ALA A 132 -5.32 15.39 54.15
N LEU A 133 -4.18 15.13 53.52
CA LEU A 133 -4.05 14.18 52.41
C LEU A 133 -4.36 12.73 52.83
N ARG A 134 -4.01 12.32 54.04
CA ARG A 134 -4.40 10.99 54.57
C ARG A 134 -5.90 10.87 54.84
N ALA A 135 -6.56 11.95 55.24
CA ALA A 135 -8.01 11.95 55.41
C ALA A 135 -8.70 11.71 54.05
N LEU A 136 -8.21 12.35 52.99
CA LEU A 136 -8.65 12.12 51.61
C LEU A 136 -8.36 10.68 51.14
N ALA A 137 -7.16 10.14 51.38
CA ALA A 137 -6.83 8.75 51.08
C ALA A 137 -7.80 7.76 51.72
N SER A 138 -8.15 7.98 52.99
CA SER A 138 -9.10 7.15 53.73
C SER A 138 -10.50 7.19 53.12
N ASN A 139 -10.95 8.36 52.67
CA ASN A 139 -12.29 8.55 52.10
C ASN A 139 -12.36 8.04 50.64
N ALA A 140 -11.25 8.04 49.91
CA ALA A 140 -11.12 7.52 48.54
C ALA A 140 -10.98 5.99 48.46
N SER A 141 -10.81 5.29 49.60
CA SER A 141 -10.58 3.83 49.67
C SER A 141 -11.68 2.94 49.08
N GLY A 142 -12.85 3.50 48.77
CA GLY A 142 -13.95 2.81 48.09
C GLY A 142 -13.83 2.78 46.56
N LEU A 143 -12.89 3.51 45.97
CA LEU A 143 -12.63 3.60 44.53
C LEU A 143 -11.42 2.73 44.20
N SER A 144 -11.64 1.55 43.60
CA SER A 144 -10.62 0.51 43.41
C SER A 144 -10.03 0.43 42.00
N ASP A 145 -10.50 1.26 41.08
CA ASP A 145 -10.00 1.28 39.70
C ASP A 145 -8.68 2.07 39.65
N GLY A 146 -7.69 1.53 38.94
CA GLY A 146 -6.36 2.10 38.83
C GLY A 146 -6.28 3.20 37.77
N VAL A 147 -5.38 4.15 38.00
CA VAL A 147 -5.09 5.30 37.14
C VAL A 147 -3.62 5.21 36.74
N LEU A 148 -3.33 5.33 35.45
CA LEU A 148 -1.96 5.24 34.93
C LEU A 148 -1.34 6.64 34.94
N LEU A 149 -0.38 6.91 35.82
CA LEU A 149 0.07 8.27 36.06
C LEU A 149 0.85 8.88 34.88
N SER A 150 1.51 8.09 34.04
CA SER A 150 2.25 8.60 32.87
C SER A 150 1.34 9.14 31.77
N ASP A 151 0.06 8.76 31.75
CA ASP A 151 -0.95 9.38 30.89
C ASP A 151 -1.31 10.81 31.37
N PHE A 152 -0.96 11.14 32.62
CA PHE A 152 -1.26 12.43 33.27
C PHE A 152 -0.01 13.22 33.65
N LEU A 153 1.18 12.59 33.63
CA LEU A 153 2.43 13.13 34.12
C LEU A 153 3.54 12.84 33.08
N VAL A 154 3.73 13.78 32.15
CA VAL A 154 4.88 13.75 31.24
C VAL A 154 6.07 14.38 31.98
N LEU A 155 7.00 13.55 32.45
CA LEU A 155 8.27 14.00 33.01
C LEU A 155 9.38 13.63 32.03
N ASP A 156 9.85 14.62 31.27
CA ASP A 156 11.09 14.47 30.50
C ASP A 156 12.27 14.47 31.48
N THR A 157 13.07 13.40 31.45
CA THR A 157 14.23 13.21 32.32
C THR A 157 15.55 13.36 31.57
N THR A 158 15.52 13.87 30.34
CA THR A 158 16.70 13.88 29.47
C THR A 158 17.51 15.18 29.44
N ASP A 159 17.04 16.27 30.06
CA ASP A 159 17.82 17.51 30.22
C ASP A 159 17.87 18.03 31.67
N ASP A 160 18.97 18.74 31.99
CA ASP A 160 19.31 19.39 33.28
C ASP A 160 18.33 20.56 33.63
N GLU A 161 17.12 20.59 33.05
CA GLU A 161 16.13 21.68 33.08
C GLU A 161 14.78 21.28 33.73
N LEU A 162 14.78 20.35 34.68
CA LEU A 162 13.65 20.22 35.63
C LEU A 162 13.67 21.34 36.69
N SER A 163 13.95 22.60 36.32
CA SER A 163 13.81 23.73 37.23
C SER A 163 12.43 24.38 37.20
N ASP A 164 11.64 24.18 36.14
CA ASP A 164 10.50 25.09 35.87
C ASP A 164 9.16 24.42 35.52
N ALA A 165 8.92 23.17 35.95
CA ALA A 165 7.60 22.53 35.87
C ALA A 165 6.90 22.45 37.24
N ASN A 166 5.67 22.95 37.40
CA ASN A 166 4.83 22.59 38.57
C ASN A 166 3.55 21.93 38.15
N ILE A 167 3.20 20.96 38.97
CA ILE A 167 1.98 20.17 38.92
C ILE A 167 1.43 20.22 40.35
N SER A 168 0.20 20.70 40.57
CA SER A 168 -0.46 20.67 41.88
C SER A 168 -0.59 19.22 42.42
N THR A 169 -0.79 19.05 43.73
CA THR A 169 -1.03 17.72 44.31
C THR A 169 -2.42 17.27 43.93
N LEU A 170 -3.29 18.22 43.60
CA LEU A 170 -4.56 17.97 42.94
C LEU A 170 -4.34 17.58 41.46
N ASP A 171 -3.41 18.22 40.75
CA ASP A 171 -3.05 17.91 39.35
C ASP A 171 -2.56 16.50 39.13
N LEU A 172 -1.68 16.06 40.01
CA LEU A 172 -1.12 14.73 39.97
C LEU A 172 -2.14 13.65 40.34
N ILE A 173 -3.18 14.03 41.11
CA ILE A 173 -4.20 13.10 41.59
C ILE A 173 -5.38 13.01 40.64
N SER A 174 -5.59 14.00 39.79
CA SER A 174 -6.83 14.03 39.04
C SER A 174 -6.66 14.14 37.49
N GLY A 175 -5.47 14.44 36.95
CA GLY A 175 -5.23 14.47 35.50
C GLY A 175 -5.56 15.77 34.74
N SER A 176 -5.21 16.93 35.28
CA SER A 176 -5.50 18.28 34.71
C SER A 176 -4.93 18.58 33.35
N ALA A 177 -3.94 17.82 32.88
CA ALA A 177 -3.35 18.02 31.56
C ALA A 177 -4.34 17.76 30.40
N GLN A 178 -5.62 17.49 30.70
CA GLN A 178 -6.69 17.31 29.72
C GLN A 178 -7.88 18.27 29.87
N LEU A 179 -7.70 19.43 30.50
CA LEU A 179 -8.68 20.52 30.41
C LEU A 179 -8.35 21.58 29.35
N TYR A 180 -7.16 21.53 28.76
CA TYR A 180 -6.78 22.27 27.55
C TYR A 180 -5.92 21.40 26.62
N ASN A 181 -6.49 20.32 26.10
CA ASN A 181 -6.17 19.94 24.73
C ASN A 181 -7.02 20.90 23.86
N ALA A 182 -6.37 21.72 23.03
CA ALA A 182 -7.00 22.71 22.14
C ALA A 182 -8.16 22.13 21.29
N GLU A 183 -8.26 20.81 21.17
CA GLU A 183 -9.20 20.11 20.31
C GLU A 183 -10.55 19.73 20.98
N TYR A 184 -10.67 19.62 22.32
CA TYR A 184 -11.89 19.09 22.97
C TYR A 184 -12.35 19.86 24.24
N GLY A 185 -13.35 20.73 24.09
CA GLY A 185 -13.97 21.47 25.20
C GLY A 185 -14.96 20.65 26.03
N VAL A 186 -15.04 20.91 27.35
CA VAL A 186 -15.93 20.19 28.28
C VAL A 186 -17.40 20.47 27.94
N THR A 187 -18.18 19.41 27.79
CA THR A 187 -19.65 19.43 27.79
C THR A 187 -20.13 18.38 28.78
N THR A 188 -21.03 18.71 29.70
CA THR A 188 -21.63 17.72 30.61
C THR A 188 -22.89 17.10 29.98
N PRO A 189 -22.85 15.87 29.44
CA PRO A 189 -24.03 15.24 28.81
C PRO A 189 -25.06 14.77 29.85
N THR A 190 -24.67 14.66 31.12
CA THR A 190 -25.53 14.37 32.27
C THR A 190 -25.50 15.53 33.26
N PRO A 191 -26.65 15.95 33.80
CA PRO A 191 -26.70 17.07 34.72
C PRO A 191 -25.98 16.75 36.03
N ILE A 192 -25.30 17.75 36.55
CA ILE A 192 -24.80 17.79 37.92
C ILE A 192 -25.99 18.02 38.85
N VAL A 193 -26.24 17.11 39.80
CA VAL A 193 -27.38 17.20 40.72
C VAL A 193 -26.91 17.58 42.13
N ALA A 194 -27.51 18.60 42.72
CA ALA A 194 -27.22 19.02 44.10
C ALA A 194 -28.49 19.51 44.83
N ASN A 195 -28.52 19.40 46.16
CA ASN A 195 -29.64 19.88 46.97
C ASN A 195 -29.27 21.16 47.71
N ILE A 196 -29.82 22.30 47.28
CA ILE A 196 -29.54 23.61 47.88
C ILE A 196 -30.69 23.96 48.84
N VAL A 197 -30.34 24.33 50.08
CA VAL A 197 -31.31 24.56 51.19
C VAL A 197 -32.41 25.58 50.84
N SER A 198 -32.13 26.54 49.94
CA SER A 198 -33.09 27.55 49.47
C SER A 198 -33.83 27.21 48.17
N LEU A 199 -33.39 26.19 47.40
CA LEU A 199 -33.88 25.88 46.06
C LEU A 199 -34.35 24.43 45.85
N GLY A 200 -34.08 23.51 46.78
CA GLY A 200 -34.35 22.08 46.58
C GLY A 200 -33.33 21.43 45.65
N GLU A 201 -33.76 20.46 44.84
CA GLU A 201 -32.92 19.80 43.84
C GLU A 201 -32.62 20.75 42.67
N VAL A 202 -31.34 20.96 42.40
CA VAL A 202 -30.81 21.77 41.30
C VAL A 202 -30.02 20.86 40.37
N ARG A 203 -30.28 20.98 39.06
CA ARG A 203 -29.60 20.24 38.01
C ARG A 203 -28.86 21.19 37.09
N THR A 204 -27.55 21.04 36.96
CA THR A 204 -26.72 21.97 36.19
C THR A 204 -26.01 21.26 35.04
N TYR A 205 -26.11 21.82 33.84
CA TYR A 205 -25.32 21.45 32.67
C TYR A 205 -24.35 22.58 32.35
N VAL A 206 -23.11 22.25 31.99
CA VAL A 206 -22.05 23.21 31.67
C VAL A 206 -21.41 22.82 30.35
N GLN A 207 -21.17 23.80 29.50
CA GLN A 207 -20.45 23.66 28.25
C GLN A 207 -19.47 24.83 28.07
N VAL A 208 -18.20 24.53 27.83
CA VAL A 208 -17.22 25.52 27.37
C VAL A 208 -17.41 25.68 25.86
N THR A 209 -17.77 26.87 25.41
CA THR A 209 -17.96 27.16 23.98
C THR A 209 -16.65 27.51 23.31
N GLU A 210 -15.77 28.25 23.98
CA GLU A 210 -14.43 28.63 23.50
C GLU A 210 -13.42 28.54 24.67
N PRO A 211 -12.20 28.02 24.43
CA PRO A 211 -11.13 28.02 25.43
C PRO A 211 -10.54 29.44 25.64
N PRO A 212 -9.81 29.70 26.74
CA PRO A 212 -9.05 30.93 26.92
C PRO A 212 -7.85 30.96 25.96
N GLN A 213 -7.47 32.17 25.54
CA GLN A 213 -6.28 32.38 24.70
C GLN A 213 -5.10 32.76 25.57
N LEU A 214 -4.07 31.94 25.52
CA LEU A 214 -2.76 32.23 26.11
C LEU A 214 -1.97 33.07 25.11
N VAL A 215 -1.39 34.20 25.52
CA VAL A 215 -0.72 35.11 24.58
C VAL A 215 0.63 35.60 25.07
N CYS A 216 1.66 35.45 24.24
CA CYS A 216 2.92 36.16 24.39
C CYS A 216 2.87 37.40 23.51
N GLY A 217 3.46 38.52 23.97
CA GLY A 217 3.63 39.67 23.09
C GLY A 217 3.83 41.00 23.80
N PRO A 218 4.14 42.05 23.02
CA PRO A 218 4.44 43.38 23.53
C PRO A 218 3.20 44.13 24.04
N GLU A 219 3.38 45.38 24.46
CA GLU A 219 2.27 46.30 24.71
C GLU A 219 1.31 46.33 23.50
N GLY A 220 0.02 46.12 23.76
CA GLY A 220 -1.04 46.05 22.76
C GLY A 220 -1.54 44.63 22.47
N THR A 221 -0.83 43.59 22.90
CA THR A 221 -1.29 42.20 22.76
C THR A 221 -2.60 41.99 23.53
N THR A 222 -3.59 41.43 22.85
CA THR A 222 -4.91 41.12 23.42
C THR A 222 -4.99 39.65 23.79
N PHE A 223 -5.64 39.31 24.90
CA PHE A 223 -5.95 37.93 25.30
C PHE A 223 -7.41 37.81 25.67
N ARG A 224 -7.87 36.58 25.91
CA ARG A 224 -9.26 36.31 26.26
C ARG A 224 -9.44 35.14 27.21
N SER A 225 -10.46 35.22 28.07
CA SER A 225 -10.86 34.08 28.91
C SER A 225 -11.72 33.07 28.14
N ALA A 226 -11.99 31.91 28.74
CA ALA A 226 -12.96 30.96 28.21
C ALA A 226 -14.36 31.57 28.15
N ALA A 227 -15.18 31.11 27.19
CA ALA A 227 -16.60 31.40 27.10
C ALA A 227 -17.43 30.18 27.53
N ILE A 228 -18.47 30.38 28.33
CA ILE A 228 -19.21 29.28 29.01
C ILE A 228 -20.72 29.43 28.85
N ARG A 229 -21.38 28.30 28.61
CA ARG A 229 -22.84 28.13 28.65
C ARG A 229 -23.25 27.22 29.80
N THR A 230 -24.17 27.68 30.62
CA THR A 230 -24.73 26.93 31.76
C THR A 230 -26.25 26.85 31.70
N LYS A 231 -26.82 25.64 31.75
CA LYS A 231 -28.26 25.37 31.89
C LYS A 231 -28.53 24.87 33.30
N ILE A 232 -29.54 25.41 33.96
CA ILE A 232 -29.86 25.12 35.36
C ILE A 232 -31.34 24.83 35.46
N ASP A 233 -31.69 23.61 35.83
CA ASP A 233 -33.07 23.23 36.14
C ASP A 233 -33.26 23.27 37.65
N VAL A 234 -34.25 24.05 38.11
CA VAL A 234 -34.55 24.25 39.53
C VAL A 234 -36.01 23.92 39.80
N THR A 235 -36.27 23.15 40.86
CA THR A 235 -37.63 22.97 41.37
C THR A 235 -37.98 24.07 42.38
N LEU A 236 -38.92 24.95 42.05
CA LEU A 236 -39.31 26.10 42.88
C LEU A 236 -40.23 25.69 44.05
N GLU A 237 -39.68 25.00 45.05
CA GLU A 237 -40.45 24.47 46.21
C GLU A 237 -41.09 25.56 47.08
N ASN A 238 -40.59 26.80 47.01
CA ASN A 238 -41.07 27.95 47.80
C ASN A 238 -42.16 28.79 47.10
N ALA A 239 -42.62 28.39 45.90
CA ALA A 239 -43.70 29.10 45.20
C ALA A 239 -45.01 29.06 46.02
N PRO A 240 -45.82 30.14 46.02
CA PRO A 240 -47.07 30.16 46.77
C PRO A 240 -48.05 29.12 46.23
N GLN A 241 -48.46 28.19 47.10
CA GLN A 241 -49.34 27.06 46.74
C GLN A 241 -50.77 27.47 46.37
N SER A 242 -51.16 28.72 46.64
CA SER A 242 -52.46 29.26 46.22
C SER A 242 -52.42 30.78 46.02
N ILE A 243 -52.98 31.27 44.91
CA ILE A 243 -53.18 32.70 44.63
C ILE A 243 -54.69 32.98 44.60
N ASP A 244 -55.18 33.81 45.53
CA ASP A 244 -56.59 34.18 45.63
C ASP A 244 -56.79 35.65 45.21
N VAL A 245 -57.56 35.87 44.13
CA VAL A 245 -57.94 37.21 43.64
C VAL A 245 -59.41 37.55 43.91
N GLY A 246 -60.05 36.82 44.84
CA GLY A 246 -61.38 37.07 45.39
C GLY A 246 -62.46 36.15 44.85
N LEU A 247 -62.81 36.25 43.56
CA LEU A 247 -63.84 35.40 42.92
C LEU A 247 -63.24 34.12 42.27
N ALA A 248 -61.92 33.99 42.29
CA ALA A 248 -61.18 32.87 41.75
C ALA A 248 -59.94 32.61 42.62
N ALA A 249 -59.69 31.33 42.93
CA ALA A 249 -58.47 30.87 43.56
C ALA A 249 -57.72 29.93 42.60
N LEU A 250 -56.41 30.10 42.50
CA LEU A 250 -55.51 29.31 41.67
C LEU A 250 -54.63 28.47 42.60
N GLU A 251 -54.76 27.15 42.60
CA GLU A 251 -53.80 26.26 43.25
C GLU A 251 -52.68 25.91 42.26
N ILE A 252 -51.43 25.98 42.72
CA ILE A 252 -50.23 25.86 41.88
C ILE A 252 -49.38 24.71 42.41
N GLU A 253 -49.05 23.74 41.56
CA GLU A 253 -48.04 22.72 41.87
C GLU A 253 -46.62 23.31 41.79
N PRO A 254 -45.64 22.84 42.59
CA PRO A 254 -44.28 23.37 42.58
C PRO A 254 -43.66 23.29 41.18
N PRO A 255 -43.22 24.43 40.61
CA PRO A 255 -42.64 24.50 39.27
C PRO A 255 -41.29 23.82 39.13
N GLU A 256 -40.99 23.29 37.94
CA GLU A 256 -39.62 23.09 37.47
C GLU A 256 -39.32 24.15 36.40
N VAL A 257 -38.21 24.86 36.55
CA VAL A 257 -37.87 25.99 35.68
C VAL A 257 -36.42 25.89 35.24
N SER A 258 -36.17 26.08 33.95
CA SER A 258 -34.85 26.08 33.34
C SER A 258 -34.34 27.51 33.13
N PHE A 259 -33.18 27.80 33.71
CA PHE A 259 -32.40 29.01 33.47
C PHE A 259 -31.23 28.68 32.54
N TYR A 260 -30.99 29.53 31.55
CA TYR A 260 -29.83 29.39 30.67
C TYR A 260 -28.98 30.63 30.80
N ILE A 261 -27.68 30.47 30.97
CA ILE A 261 -26.74 31.56 31.18
C ILE A 261 -25.58 31.38 30.21
N GLU A 262 -25.29 32.40 29.44
CA GLU A 262 -24.06 32.51 28.66
C GLU A 262 -23.17 33.55 29.34
N VAL A 263 -22.02 33.11 29.82
CA VAL A 263 -20.96 34.00 30.28
C VAL A 263 -20.01 34.18 29.11
N GLY A 264 -20.01 35.39 28.53
CA GLY A 264 -19.15 35.74 27.42
C GLY A 264 -17.67 35.73 27.80
N GLU A 265 -16.85 35.79 26.76
CA GLU A 265 -15.40 35.95 26.82
C GLU A 265 -15.01 37.24 27.58
N ALA A 266 -14.08 37.14 28.54
CA ALA A 266 -13.45 38.31 29.14
C ALA A 266 -12.24 38.73 28.30
N ASP A 267 -12.35 39.88 27.64
CA ASP A 267 -11.28 40.45 26.82
C ASP A 267 -10.23 41.16 27.68
N GLY A 268 -8.96 40.86 27.43
CA GLY A 268 -7.81 41.48 28.05
C GLY A 268 -6.87 42.14 27.04
N THR A 269 -6.09 43.12 27.49
CA THR A 269 -5.02 43.74 26.69
C THR A 269 -3.84 44.08 27.58
N VAL A 270 -2.64 43.72 27.16
CA VAL A 270 -1.38 44.15 27.77
C VAL A 270 -1.20 45.64 27.50
N THR A 271 -1.24 46.46 28.54
CA THR A 271 -1.23 47.92 28.43
C THR A 271 0.11 48.58 28.75
N ASP A 272 1.01 47.89 29.46
CA ASP A 272 2.37 48.37 29.71
C ASP A 272 3.28 47.18 30.08
N VAL A 273 4.54 47.19 29.65
CA VAL A 273 5.54 46.17 29.98
C VAL A 273 6.89 46.83 30.25
N ASP A 274 7.42 46.64 31.47
CA ASP A 274 8.75 47.12 31.89
C ASP A 274 9.56 45.92 32.41
N ALA A 275 10.18 45.20 31.47
CA ALA A 275 11.04 44.04 31.75
C ALA A 275 12.21 44.40 32.68
N ALA A 276 12.72 45.64 32.62
CA ALA A 276 13.84 46.09 33.45
C ALA A 276 13.45 46.22 34.95
N ASN A 277 12.17 46.51 35.23
CA ASN A 277 11.63 46.59 36.59
C ASN A 277 10.76 45.37 36.97
N GLN A 278 10.65 44.38 36.07
CA GLN A 278 9.81 43.19 36.21
C GLN A 278 8.33 43.52 36.46
N THR A 279 7.78 44.55 35.80
CA THR A 279 6.38 44.95 35.96
C THR A 279 5.62 44.91 34.64
N ALA A 280 4.35 44.52 34.69
CA ALA A 280 3.43 44.61 33.55
C ALA A 280 2.05 45.07 34.01
N GLN A 281 1.34 45.77 33.14
CA GLN A 281 -0.05 46.17 33.36
C GLN A 281 -0.94 45.59 32.29
N VAL A 282 -2.11 45.15 32.71
CA VAL A 282 -3.12 44.59 31.83
C VAL A 282 -4.45 45.27 32.12
N THR A 283 -5.19 45.62 31.08
CA THR A 283 -6.60 46.02 31.22
C THR A 283 -7.48 44.86 30.79
N MET A 284 -8.43 44.50 31.65
CA MET A 284 -9.36 43.39 31.43
C MET A 284 -10.79 43.88 31.53
N THR A 285 -11.64 43.37 30.65
CA THR A 285 -13.09 43.59 30.65
C THR A 285 -13.75 42.24 30.95
N PRO A 286 -14.45 42.07 32.08
CA PRO A 286 -15.18 40.84 32.36
C PRO A 286 -16.16 40.51 31.25
N GLY A 287 -16.34 39.21 31.06
CA GLY A 287 -17.28 38.65 30.12
C GLY A 287 -18.69 39.20 30.25
N VAL A 288 -19.33 39.39 29.10
CA VAL A 288 -20.69 39.92 29.04
C VAL A 288 -21.68 38.78 29.24
N VAL A 289 -22.61 38.91 30.19
CA VAL A 289 -23.54 37.83 30.56
C VAL A 289 -24.88 37.98 29.85
N ASN A 290 -25.34 36.93 29.17
CA ASN A 290 -26.74 36.78 28.76
C ASN A 290 -27.41 35.74 29.67
N ALA A 291 -28.63 36.01 30.12
CA ALA A 291 -29.41 35.05 30.90
C ALA A 291 -30.79 34.89 30.25
N TYR A 292 -31.33 33.69 30.21
CA TYR A 292 -32.63 33.39 29.62
C TYR A 292 -33.46 32.52 30.55
N LEU A 293 -34.78 32.67 30.44
CA LEU A 293 -35.78 31.85 31.13
C LEU A 293 -36.71 31.22 30.09
N GLY A 294 -36.90 29.91 30.13
CA GLY A 294 -37.77 29.21 29.17
C GLY A 294 -37.28 27.82 28.86
N GLU A 295 -37.56 27.32 27.66
CA GLU A 295 -36.97 26.09 27.11
C GLU A 295 -36.20 26.41 25.83
N ILE A 296 -34.95 25.94 25.75
CA ILE A 296 -34.13 25.95 24.54
C ILE A 296 -33.88 24.50 24.15
N ASP A 297 -34.05 24.18 22.86
CA ASP A 297 -33.81 22.84 22.33
C ASP A 297 -32.35 22.44 22.55
N ASP A 298 -32.12 21.25 23.11
CA ASP A 298 -30.78 20.78 23.46
C ASP A 298 -29.84 20.72 22.22
N SER A 299 -30.36 20.44 21.02
CA SER A 299 -29.55 20.46 19.78
C SER A 299 -29.12 21.86 19.34
N VAL A 300 -29.80 22.89 19.85
CA VAL A 300 -29.44 24.30 19.66
C VAL A 300 -28.48 24.74 20.75
N TYR A 301 -28.81 24.41 22.00
CA TYR A 301 -28.05 24.82 23.17
C TYR A 301 -26.64 24.23 23.21
N PHE A 302 -26.50 22.93 22.94
CA PHE A 302 -25.21 22.23 22.97
C PHE A 302 -24.39 22.37 21.67
N ASN A 303 -24.87 23.17 20.71
CA ASN A 303 -24.12 23.48 19.49
C ASN A 303 -23.21 24.70 19.71
N ARG A 304 -21.90 24.45 19.78
CA ARG A 304 -20.87 25.45 20.07
C ARG A 304 -20.76 26.52 18.98
N ASP A 305 -21.02 26.17 17.72
CA ASP A 305 -20.87 27.07 16.56
C ASP A 305 -22.08 27.98 16.35
N ARG A 306 -23.10 27.89 17.22
CA ARG A 306 -24.35 28.62 17.07
C ARG A 306 -24.54 29.65 18.17
N VAL A 307 -24.81 30.89 17.78
CA VAL A 307 -25.23 31.97 18.69
C VAL A 307 -26.70 31.78 19.10
N ILE A 308 -27.01 31.84 20.40
CA ILE A 308 -28.38 31.79 20.92
C ILE A 308 -29.06 33.16 20.70
N THR A 309 -30.28 33.13 20.20
CA THR A 309 -31.09 34.33 19.93
C THR A 309 -32.44 34.27 20.62
N ALA A 310 -33.11 35.41 20.73
CA ALA A 310 -34.45 35.50 21.32
C ALA A 310 -35.52 34.59 20.66
N SER A 311 -35.31 34.14 19.42
CA SER A 311 -36.22 33.20 18.75
C SER A 311 -36.01 31.73 19.14
N ASP A 312 -34.89 31.42 19.80
CA ASP A 312 -34.55 30.06 20.24
C ASP A 312 -35.21 29.69 21.57
N ILE A 313 -35.84 30.66 22.25
CA ILE A 313 -36.42 30.53 23.58
C ILE A 313 -37.92 30.26 23.46
N GLY A 314 -38.34 29.05 23.80
CA GLY A 314 -39.74 28.67 24.00
C GLY A 314 -40.23 28.99 25.42
N PRO A 315 -41.55 29.17 25.62
CA PRO A 315 -42.11 29.31 26.97
C PRO A 315 -42.03 27.98 27.72
N SER A 316 -41.51 28.00 28.95
CA SER A 316 -41.50 26.83 29.84
C SER A 316 -42.80 26.77 30.64
N THR A 317 -43.34 25.57 30.86
CA THR A 317 -44.54 25.38 31.69
C THR A 317 -44.14 25.40 33.15
N ILE A 318 -44.44 26.50 33.84
CA ILE A 318 -44.13 26.71 35.24
C ILE A 318 -44.99 25.80 36.13
N ALA A 319 -46.29 25.65 35.89
CA ALA A 319 -47.10 24.78 36.74
C ALA A 319 -48.39 24.31 36.07
N GLY A 320 -48.82 23.11 36.46
CA GLY A 320 -50.22 22.71 36.35
C GLY A 320 -51.02 23.41 37.45
N ALA A 321 -52.11 24.09 37.06
CA ALA A 321 -52.87 24.89 38.00
C ALA A 321 -54.38 24.64 37.86
N GLU A 322 -55.09 24.64 38.99
CA GLU A 322 -56.54 24.50 39.03
C GLU A 322 -57.18 25.83 39.39
N VAL A 323 -57.91 26.43 38.44
CA VAL A 323 -58.69 27.63 38.71
C VAL A 323 -60.04 27.22 39.28
N THR A 324 -60.31 27.61 40.52
CA THR A 324 -61.60 27.44 41.18
C THR A 324 -62.40 28.73 41.13
N LEU A 325 -63.52 28.75 40.41
CA LEU A 325 -64.41 29.91 40.32
C LEU A 325 -65.50 29.86 41.41
N ALA A 326 -65.49 30.86 42.31
CA ALA A 326 -66.45 30.95 43.41
C ALA A 326 -67.80 31.54 42.96
N GLY A 327 -68.84 30.70 42.91
CA GLY A 327 -70.20 31.12 42.55
C GLY A 327 -70.85 32.03 43.59
N LEU A 328 -71.18 33.28 43.22
CA LEU A 328 -72.06 34.13 44.03
C LEU A 328 -73.46 33.51 44.14
N PRO A 329 -74.10 33.52 45.33
CA PRO A 329 -75.38 32.85 45.52
C PRO A 329 -76.53 33.53 44.72
N PRO A 330 -77.51 32.77 44.19
CA PRO A 330 -77.70 31.32 44.28
C PRO A 330 -77.64 30.59 42.91
N LEU A 331 -76.92 29.45 42.86
CA LEU A 331 -76.98 28.37 41.85
C LEU A 331 -75.90 28.32 40.74
N VAL A 332 -74.61 28.19 41.09
CA VAL A 332 -73.62 27.51 40.21
C VAL A 332 -72.71 26.63 41.09
N PRO A 333 -72.43 25.36 40.72
CA PRO A 333 -71.41 24.54 41.40
C PRO A 333 -70.02 25.17 41.23
N GLU A 334 -69.18 25.04 42.26
CA GLU A 334 -67.75 25.30 42.19
C GLU A 334 -67.17 24.54 40.97
N THR A 335 -66.58 25.29 40.04
CA THR A 335 -66.05 24.76 38.78
C THR A 335 -64.55 24.86 38.82
N ILE A 336 -63.89 23.71 38.73
CA ILE A 336 -62.44 23.55 38.69
C ILE A 336 -62.03 23.45 37.22
N ILE A 337 -61.11 24.31 36.80
CA ILE A 337 -60.60 24.34 35.42
C ILE A 337 -59.10 24.01 35.46
N PRO A 338 -58.65 22.91 34.83
CA PRO A 338 -57.22 22.65 34.67
C PRO A 338 -56.65 23.66 33.67
N THR A 339 -55.53 24.27 34.05
CA THR A 339 -54.86 25.35 33.34
C THR A 339 -53.36 25.15 33.41
N SER A 340 -52.63 25.70 32.46
CA SER A 340 -51.17 25.73 32.45
C SER A 340 -50.70 27.17 32.55
N ILE A 341 -49.68 27.38 33.38
CA ILE A 341 -48.97 28.65 33.51
C ILE A 341 -47.66 28.48 32.77
N SER A 342 -47.33 29.40 31.87
CA SER A 342 -46.04 29.40 31.20
C SER A 342 -45.33 30.73 31.39
N ALA A 343 -44.00 30.70 31.42
CA ALA A 343 -43.21 31.92 31.34
C ALA A 343 -41.99 31.76 30.45
N SER A 344 -41.55 32.89 29.93
CA SER A 344 -40.27 33.05 29.27
C SER A 344 -39.71 34.44 29.55
N SER A 345 -38.39 34.56 29.45
CA SER A 345 -37.71 35.85 29.45
C SER A 345 -36.56 35.80 28.48
N ASN A 346 -36.51 36.79 27.60
CA ASN A 346 -35.35 37.03 26.76
C ASN A 346 -34.34 37.85 27.57
N GLY A 347 -33.11 37.36 27.65
CA GLY A 347 -32.00 38.09 28.26
C GLY A 347 -31.64 39.33 27.48
N GLU A 348 -31.27 40.38 28.22
CA GLU A 348 -30.44 41.44 27.68
C GLU A 348 -29.00 41.24 28.14
N THR A 349 -28.09 41.54 27.23
CA THR A 349 -26.65 41.55 27.42
C THR A 349 -26.22 42.51 28.54
N VAL A 350 -25.65 41.98 29.64
CA VAL A 350 -25.23 42.77 30.82
C VAL A 350 -23.72 43.04 30.78
N SER A 351 -23.32 44.31 30.70
CA SER A 351 -21.90 44.73 30.60
C SER A 351 -21.32 45.24 31.93
N PHE A 352 -20.19 44.71 32.40
CA PHE A 352 -19.65 45.02 33.73
C PHE A 352 -18.59 46.15 33.77
N GLY A 353 -18.10 46.61 32.62
CA GLY A 353 -17.04 47.64 32.51
C GLY A 353 -15.63 47.06 32.65
N SER A 354 -14.57 47.82 32.36
CA SER A 354 -13.18 47.33 32.37
C SER A 354 -12.41 47.76 33.64
N GLY A 355 -11.44 46.95 34.07
CA GLY A 355 -10.49 47.25 35.15
C GLY A 355 -9.04 46.98 34.75
N THR A 356 -8.10 47.41 35.59
CA THR A 356 -6.65 47.27 35.34
C THR A 356 -6.03 46.41 36.44
N LEU A 357 -5.20 45.46 36.04
CA LEU A 357 -4.44 44.55 36.89
C LEU A 357 -2.94 44.89 36.77
N ASP A 358 -2.28 45.01 37.92
CA ASP A 358 -0.87 45.39 38.03
C ASP A 358 -0.04 44.18 38.47
N PHE A 359 0.88 43.72 37.62
CA PHE A 359 1.81 42.66 37.95
C PHE A 359 3.19 43.23 38.29
N THR A 360 3.76 42.77 39.40
CA THR A 360 5.09 43.13 39.90
C THR A 360 5.78 41.87 40.37
N GLY A 361 6.77 41.42 39.61
CA GLY A 361 7.47 40.15 39.85
C GLY A 361 7.97 39.99 41.30
N PRO A 362 8.22 38.74 41.73
CA PRO A 362 8.50 37.57 40.90
C PRO A 362 7.24 36.92 40.29
N TYR A 363 7.33 36.57 39.01
CA TYR A 363 6.34 35.77 38.30
C TYR A 363 6.55 34.28 38.58
N PRO A 364 5.54 33.41 38.40
CA PRO A 364 4.13 33.67 38.05
C PRO A 364 3.41 34.54 39.09
N GLN A 365 2.50 35.41 38.64
CA GLN A 365 1.63 36.19 39.52
C GLN A 365 0.20 36.21 38.94
N THR A 366 -0.78 35.88 39.77
CA THR A 366 -2.21 35.96 39.43
C THR A 366 -2.81 37.17 40.14
N GLU A 367 -3.51 38.00 39.40
CA GLU A 367 -4.24 39.16 39.92
C GLU A 367 -5.73 39.01 39.58
N GLU A 368 -6.59 39.44 40.50
CA GLU A 368 -8.04 39.32 40.38
C GLU A 368 -8.67 40.69 40.10
N LEU A 369 -9.60 40.71 39.15
CA LEU A 369 -10.48 41.82 38.90
C LEU A 369 -11.73 41.72 39.78
N ASP A 370 -11.82 42.62 40.77
CA ASP A 370 -12.93 42.70 41.72
C ASP A 370 -14.32 42.72 41.04
N VAL A 371 -15.22 41.86 41.53
CA VAL A 371 -16.62 41.82 41.11
C VAL A 371 -17.36 43.09 41.55
N PRO A 372 -18.08 43.79 40.65
CA PRO A 372 -18.97 44.89 41.04
C PRO A 372 -20.02 44.42 42.05
N VAL A 373 -20.20 45.18 43.13
CA VAL A 373 -21.13 44.83 44.24
C VAL A 373 -22.59 44.63 43.84
N ASP A 374 -22.99 45.06 42.65
CA ASP A 374 -24.33 44.93 42.07
C ASP A 374 -24.40 43.94 40.89
N ALA A 375 -23.35 43.17 40.60
CA ALA A 375 -23.27 42.31 39.41
C ALA A 375 -24.42 41.30 39.31
N THR A 376 -24.69 40.53 40.37
CA THR A 376 -25.81 39.58 40.41
C THR A 376 -27.16 40.27 40.26
N GLU A 377 -27.37 41.41 40.92
CA GLU A 377 -28.62 42.19 40.85
C GLU A 377 -28.87 42.67 39.41
N ARG A 378 -27.82 43.01 38.66
CA ARG A 378 -27.93 43.43 37.26
C ARG A 378 -28.35 42.29 36.33
N VAL A 379 -27.83 41.08 36.54
CA VAL A 379 -28.23 39.88 35.77
C VAL A 379 -29.67 39.48 36.07
N VAL A 380 -30.06 39.49 37.35
CA VAL A 380 -31.43 39.16 37.77
C VAL A 380 -32.43 40.16 37.20
N ASN A 381 -32.11 41.46 37.25
CA ASN A 381 -32.94 42.51 36.64
C ASN A 381 -33.09 42.34 35.12
N ALA A 382 -32.08 41.83 34.42
CA ALA A 382 -32.19 41.59 32.97
C ALA A 382 -33.28 40.54 32.64
N ILE A 383 -33.43 39.52 33.50
CA ILE A 383 -34.50 38.52 33.42
C ILE A 383 -35.84 39.09 33.86
N THR A 384 -35.94 39.66 35.05
CA THR A 384 -37.23 40.06 35.61
C THR A 384 -37.88 41.20 34.83
N ASN A 385 -37.11 42.11 34.22
CA ASN A 385 -37.64 43.18 33.37
C ASN A 385 -38.23 42.69 32.03
N ASN A 386 -37.78 41.53 31.53
CA ASN A 386 -38.23 40.96 30.27
C ASN A 386 -39.13 39.72 30.44
N LEU A 387 -39.49 39.41 31.69
CA LEU A 387 -40.32 38.27 32.05
C LEU A 387 -41.75 38.42 31.49
N GLN A 388 -42.14 37.44 30.68
CA GLN A 388 -43.51 37.26 30.17
C GLN A 388 -44.13 36.06 30.88
N VAL A 389 -45.33 36.25 31.42
CA VAL A 389 -46.11 35.21 32.10
C VAL A 389 -47.46 35.13 31.42
N ASP A 390 -47.78 33.96 30.89
CA ASP A 390 -49.04 33.68 30.21
C ASP A 390 -49.84 32.61 30.97
N LEU A 391 -51.14 32.83 31.08
CA LEU A 391 -52.10 31.88 31.68
C LEU A 391 -53.13 31.49 30.62
N GLU A 392 -53.17 30.22 30.22
CA GLU A 392 -54.15 29.78 29.22
C GLU A 392 -55.39 29.14 29.88
N LEU A 393 -56.55 29.82 29.79
CA LEU A 393 -57.84 29.28 30.27
C LEU A 393 -58.62 28.57 29.14
N PRO A 394 -59.00 27.28 29.29
CA PRO A 394 -59.83 26.61 28.29
C PRO A 394 -61.27 27.13 28.35
N GLY A 395 -61.61 28.09 27.48
CA GLY A 395 -62.98 28.62 27.41
C GLY A 395 -63.24 29.82 26.49
N GLY A 396 -62.22 30.62 26.15
CA GLY A 396 -62.28 31.72 25.17
C GLY A 396 -63.38 32.77 25.36
N GLY A 397 -63.01 34.00 25.73
CA GLY A 397 -63.86 35.21 25.59
C GLY A 397 -64.80 35.52 26.77
N SER A 398 -65.18 34.55 27.60
CA SER A 398 -66.06 34.81 28.77
C SER A 398 -65.32 34.95 30.10
N LEU A 399 -64.02 34.66 30.12
CA LEU A 399 -63.17 34.67 31.31
C LEU A 399 -62.03 35.69 31.22
N ASP A 400 -61.89 36.43 30.13
CA ASP A 400 -60.78 37.36 29.85
C ASP A 400 -60.54 38.40 30.96
N ALA A 401 -61.59 38.88 31.62
CA ALA A 401 -61.45 39.84 32.72
C ALA A 401 -60.92 39.20 34.03
N VAL A 402 -61.16 37.90 34.20
CA VAL A 402 -60.63 37.08 35.31
C VAL A 402 -59.21 36.65 34.96
N GLU A 403 -58.97 36.22 33.72
CA GLU A 403 -57.65 35.90 33.14
C GLU A 403 -56.66 37.06 33.34
N VAL A 404 -56.99 38.28 32.89
CA VAL A 404 -56.12 39.46 33.05
C VAL A 404 -55.82 39.80 34.53
N LEU A 405 -56.79 39.61 35.43
CA LEU A 405 -56.58 39.85 36.87
C LEU A 405 -55.70 38.77 37.50
N LEU A 406 -55.85 37.51 37.09
CA LEU A 406 -54.98 36.41 37.53
C LEU A 406 -53.59 36.58 36.94
N GLU A 407 -53.44 36.84 35.64
CA GLU A 407 -52.16 37.09 34.97
C GLU A 407 -51.39 38.24 35.63
N THR A 408 -52.05 39.34 35.99
CA THR A 408 -51.38 40.47 36.64
C THR A 408 -50.88 40.10 38.05
N ALA A 409 -51.70 39.39 38.84
CA ALA A 409 -51.31 38.93 40.17
C ALA A 409 -50.20 37.86 40.08
N LEU A 410 -50.34 36.95 39.13
CA LEU A 410 -49.43 35.85 38.86
C LEU A 410 -48.07 36.35 38.36
N SER A 411 -48.05 37.33 37.45
CA SER A 411 -46.82 37.97 36.97
C SER A 411 -46.04 38.64 38.11
N THR A 412 -46.72 39.33 39.02
CA THR A 412 -46.07 39.94 40.20
C THR A 412 -45.48 38.87 41.11
N THR A 413 -46.25 37.82 41.40
CA THR A 413 -45.84 36.72 42.28
C THR A 413 -44.73 35.85 41.69
N ILE A 414 -44.82 35.50 40.40
CA ILE A 414 -43.78 34.75 39.70
C ILE A 414 -42.51 35.58 39.58
N SER A 415 -42.61 36.89 39.33
CA SER A 415 -41.44 37.76 39.30
C SER A 415 -40.69 37.78 40.64
N GLU A 416 -41.37 37.84 41.79
CA GLU A 416 -40.73 37.79 43.11
C GLU A 416 -40.07 36.43 43.38
N VAL A 417 -40.74 35.32 43.02
CA VAL A 417 -40.18 33.96 43.20
C VAL A 417 -38.98 33.73 42.28
N VAL A 418 -39.06 34.17 41.02
CA VAL A 418 -37.95 34.08 40.06
C VAL A 418 -36.77 34.94 40.50
N ASP A 419 -37.00 36.13 41.06
CA ASP A 419 -35.96 37.01 41.60
C ASP A 419 -35.16 36.35 42.75
N ASP A 420 -35.88 35.87 43.77
CA ASP A 420 -35.29 35.17 44.92
C ASP A 420 -34.56 33.88 44.49
N SER A 421 -35.19 33.09 43.61
CA SER A 421 -34.63 31.81 43.18
C SER A 421 -33.44 31.97 42.24
N LEU A 422 -33.48 32.94 41.33
CA LEU A 422 -32.37 33.20 40.42
C LEU A 422 -31.19 33.82 41.16
N THR A 423 -31.42 34.73 42.12
CA THR A 423 -30.35 35.28 42.96
C THR A 423 -29.68 34.18 43.76
N ALA A 424 -30.47 33.26 44.33
CA ALA A 424 -29.92 32.10 45.04
C ALA A 424 -29.18 31.14 44.09
N ALA A 425 -29.69 30.88 42.88
CA ALA A 425 -29.06 29.98 41.92
C ALA A 425 -27.74 30.56 41.40
N LEU A 426 -27.72 31.85 41.05
CA LEU A 426 -26.51 32.55 40.61
C LEU A 426 -25.45 32.55 41.71
N GLY A 427 -25.78 32.94 42.94
CA GLY A 427 -24.79 33.05 44.01
C GLY A 427 -24.35 31.74 44.68
N GLN A 428 -25.21 30.70 44.69
CA GLN A 428 -24.92 29.44 45.41
C GLN A 428 -24.61 28.26 44.50
N ALA A 429 -24.88 28.35 43.19
CA ALA A 429 -24.58 27.30 42.23
C ALA A 429 -23.69 27.78 41.08
N VAL A 430 -24.04 28.89 40.41
CA VAL A 430 -23.34 29.33 39.19
C VAL A 430 -22.01 29.99 39.48
N ASP A 431 -22.02 31.03 40.32
CA ASP A 431 -20.81 31.80 40.63
C ASP A 431 -19.72 30.93 41.28
N PRO A 432 -20.02 29.95 42.17
CA PRO A 432 -19.04 28.97 42.62
C PRO A 432 -18.46 28.09 41.50
N ILE A 433 -19.27 27.68 40.52
CA ILE A 433 -18.80 26.89 39.35
C ILE A 433 -17.89 27.76 38.47
N LEU A 434 -18.28 29.01 38.23
CA LEU A 434 -17.49 29.95 37.44
C LEU A 434 -16.18 30.31 38.14
N ALA A 435 -16.24 30.60 39.45
CA ALA A 435 -15.10 31.11 40.23
C ALA A 435 -13.91 30.18 40.17
N GLY A 436 -14.14 28.87 40.20
CA GLY A 436 -13.05 27.94 40.07
C GLY A 436 -12.56 27.71 38.62
N LEU A 437 -13.23 28.28 37.62
CA LEU A 437 -12.71 28.44 36.25
C LEU A 437 -11.96 29.77 36.07
N GLY A 438 -11.66 30.48 37.16
CA GLY A 438 -10.94 31.76 37.15
C GLY A 438 -11.79 32.94 36.68
N ILE A 439 -13.11 32.79 36.58
CA ILE A 439 -14.05 33.85 36.17
C ILE A 439 -15.21 33.95 37.15
N THR A 440 -15.80 35.12 37.33
CA THR A 440 -16.98 35.29 38.19
C THR A 440 -18.01 36.14 37.47
N ILE A 441 -19.25 36.21 37.96
CA ILE A 441 -20.25 37.09 37.35
C ILE A 441 -19.80 38.55 37.49
N GLY A 442 -19.22 39.10 36.43
CA GLY A 442 -18.74 40.49 36.38
C GLY A 442 -17.32 40.72 36.92
N GLY A 443 -16.55 39.67 37.19
CA GLY A 443 -15.13 39.73 37.56
C GLY A 443 -14.31 38.65 36.84
N GLY A 444 -13.06 38.46 37.25
CA GLY A 444 -12.24 37.36 36.76
C GLY A 444 -10.75 37.51 37.08
N GLU A 445 -9.96 36.48 36.81
CA GLU A 445 -8.55 36.41 37.14
C GLU A 445 -7.69 36.47 35.86
N ALA A 446 -6.51 37.09 35.97
CA ALA A 446 -5.48 37.02 34.94
C ALA A 446 -4.14 36.62 35.57
N THR A 447 -3.41 35.73 34.90
CA THR A 447 -2.11 35.26 35.36
C THR A 447 -1.02 35.73 34.40
N ALA A 448 -0.03 36.45 34.93
CA ALA A 448 1.21 36.72 34.23
C ALA A 448 2.24 35.65 34.58
N PHE A 449 2.69 34.90 33.58
CA PHE A 449 3.61 33.77 33.75
C PHE A 449 5.09 34.20 33.83
N GLY A 450 5.44 35.30 33.17
CA GLY A 450 6.80 35.82 33.14
C GLY A 450 6.90 37.09 32.29
N LEU A 451 8.07 37.70 32.31
CA LEU A 451 8.45 38.75 31.37
C LEU A 451 9.75 38.31 30.68
N SER A 452 9.68 38.08 29.38
CA SER A 452 10.81 37.73 28.51
C SER A 452 11.10 38.88 27.54
N ASP A 453 12.32 38.93 27.01
CA ASP A 453 12.72 39.89 25.98
C ASP A 453 12.22 39.49 24.58
N THR A 454 11.83 38.21 24.33
CA THR A 454 11.23 37.68 23.08
C THR A 454 10.31 36.47 23.32
N CYS A 455 9.36 36.24 22.40
CA CYS A 455 8.66 34.95 22.20
C CYS A 455 9.50 34.08 21.22
N ASP A 456 9.22 32.79 21.09
CA ASP A 456 9.87 31.88 20.13
C ASP A 456 8.79 31.34 19.17
N ASP A 457 9.15 31.15 17.90
CA ASP A 457 8.40 30.47 16.84
C ASP A 457 8.64 28.94 16.95
N PHE A 458 7.59 28.13 16.98
CA PHE A 458 7.62 26.68 17.10
C PHE A 458 7.00 25.98 15.89
N GLY A 459 7.70 25.00 15.32
CA GLY A 459 7.12 24.20 14.23
C GLY A 459 5.97 23.34 14.73
N ASP A 460 5.11 22.83 13.86
CA ASP A 460 3.79 22.37 14.25
C ASP A 460 3.43 20.94 13.74
N CYS A 461 4.42 20.20 13.24
CA CYS A 461 4.23 18.80 12.85
C CYS A 461 3.62 17.95 14.00
N PRO A 462 2.87 16.88 13.67
CA PRO A 462 2.30 16.00 14.68
C PRO A 462 3.37 15.38 15.61
N ILE A 463 3.19 15.53 16.92
CA ILE A 463 4.07 14.88 17.92
C ILE A 463 3.41 13.70 18.64
N SER A 464 2.20 13.34 18.22
CA SER A 464 1.45 12.21 18.74
C SER A 464 0.44 11.68 17.71
N GLY A 465 -0.23 10.58 18.03
CA GLY A 465 -1.10 9.87 17.08
C GLY A 465 -0.33 8.84 16.24
N THR A 466 -1.05 8.14 15.37
CA THR A 466 -0.46 7.09 14.52
C THR A 466 0.24 7.69 13.32
N ALA A 467 1.44 7.20 13.01
CA ALA A 467 2.21 7.58 11.84
C ALA A 467 1.44 7.31 10.53
N PRO A 468 1.68 8.08 9.45
CA PRO A 468 1.04 7.90 8.15
C PRO A 468 1.09 6.47 7.58
N ASP A 469 2.20 5.76 7.81
CA ASP A 469 2.39 4.38 7.38
C ASP A 469 1.70 3.34 8.30
N GLY A 470 1.16 3.78 9.45
CA GLY A 470 0.49 2.97 10.45
C GLY A 470 1.41 2.18 11.38
N THR A 471 2.73 2.40 11.34
CA THR A 471 3.70 1.53 12.04
C THR A 471 4.16 2.08 13.39
N ASN A 472 4.27 3.40 13.53
CA ASN A 472 4.80 4.08 14.71
C ASN A 472 3.83 5.13 15.29
N ILE A 473 4.26 5.77 16.38
CA ILE A 473 3.68 7.03 16.85
C ILE A 473 4.39 8.20 16.15
N ASN A 474 3.66 9.26 15.81
CA ASN A 474 4.29 10.48 15.30
C ASN A 474 5.24 11.05 16.35
N ALA A 475 6.46 11.36 15.94
CA ALA A 475 7.53 11.86 16.81
C ALA A 475 8.44 12.84 16.05
N TYR A 476 7.85 13.76 15.28
CA TYR A 476 8.58 14.79 14.52
C TYR A 476 9.27 15.84 15.43
N GLY A 477 8.90 15.92 16.71
CA GLY A 477 9.50 16.82 17.71
C GLY A 477 8.96 18.26 17.65
N THR A 478 9.40 19.06 18.62
CA THR A 478 8.99 20.43 18.93
C THR A 478 10.15 21.46 18.77
N PRO A 479 10.73 21.64 17.56
CA PRO A 479 11.78 22.64 17.37
C PRO A 479 11.23 24.05 17.59
N SER A 480 12.11 24.98 17.98
CA SER A 480 11.76 26.40 18.10
C SER A 480 12.87 27.33 17.59
N HIS A 481 12.51 28.58 17.30
CA HIS A 481 13.41 29.68 16.95
C HIS A 481 13.00 30.98 17.65
N GLY A 482 13.96 31.70 18.23
CA GLY A 482 13.68 33.06 18.71
C GLY A 482 13.27 34.00 17.57
N LEU A 483 12.28 34.86 17.80
CA LEU A 483 11.79 35.75 16.74
C LEU A 483 12.84 36.73 16.23
N SER A 484 12.97 36.83 14.91
CA SER A 484 13.87 37.77 14.26
C SER A 484 13.17 38.55 13.15
N PRO A 485 12.92 39.86 13.31
CA PRO A 485 12.24 40.68 12.29
C PRO A 485 13.12 40.96 11.05
N ALA A 486 14.30 40.34 10.96
CA ALA A 486 15.26 40.54 9.90
C ALA A 486 15.84 39.23 9.36
N LEU A 487 15.55 38.07 9.95
CA LEU A 487 16.03 36.76 9.53
C LEU A 487 14.88 35.75 9.65
N PHE A 488 14.19 35.50 8.54
CA PHE A 488 12.98 34.68 8.44
C PHE A 488 12.80 34.20 6.98
N MET A 489 11.95 33.22 6.73
CA MET A 489 11.49 32.69 5.46
C MET A 489 10.26 33.48 4.97
N GLY A 490 10.16 33.73 3.67
CA GLY A 490 8.98 34.39 3.11
C GLY A 490 8.89 35.92 3.27
N GLN A 491 7.66 36.44 3.20
CA GLN A 491 7.36 37.88 3.14
C GLN A 491 6.79 38.43 4.46
N ILE A 492 6.21 37.57 5.28
CA ILE A 492 5.69 37.87 6.60
C ILE A 492 6.75 37.38 7.60
N PRO A 493 7.21 38.23 8.56
CA PRO A 493 8.12 37.74 9.59
C PRO A 493 7.41 36.78 10.54
N ALA A 494 8.14 35.73 10.94
CA ALA A 494 7.81 34.85 12.05
C ALA A 494 7.06 35.58 13.17
N ASP A 495 5.84 35.14 13.47
CA ASP A 495 5.21 35.42 14.75
C ASP A 495 5.55 34.30 15.76
N GLY A 496 5.10 34.45 17.01
CA GLY A 496 5.71 33.63 18.06
C GLY A 496 4.72 33.21 19.13
N GLU A 497 4.88 31.96 19.55
CA GLU A 497 3.93 31.25 20.37
C GLU A 497 4.46 31.15 21.80
N GLN A 498 3.54 30.85 22.73
CA GLN A 498 3.93 30.53 24.11
C GLN A 498 4.42 29.10 24.26
N GLN A 499 3.97 28.21 23.38
CA GLN A 499 4.21 26.78 23.42
C GLN A 499 3.95 26.20 22.03
N HIS A 500 4.61 25.11 21.71
CA HIS A 500 4.40 24.34 20.49
C HIS A 500 2.94 23.90 20.28
N ILE A 501 2.36 24.21 19.12
CA ILE A 501 0.96 23.92 18.77
C ILE A 501 0.90 22.92 17.60
N SER A 502 1.12 21.63 17.85
CA SER A 502 1.03 20.66 16.75
C SER A 502 -0.39 20.46 16.25
N SER A 503 -0.53 20.19 14.95
CA SER A 503 -1.79 19.74 14.36
C SER A 503 -1.61 18.51 13.45
N PRO A 504 -2.67 17.71 13.20
CA PRO A 504 -2.58 16.56 12.27
C PRO A 504 -2.25 16.93 10.82
N SER A 505 -2.36 18.20 10.45
CA SER A 505 -2.15 18.72 9.09
C SER A 505 -0.99 19.70 8.98
N ALA A 506 -0.23 19.92 10.05
CA ALA A 506 0.78 20.97 10.12
C ALA A 506 0.21 22.36 9.69
N LEU A 507 -0.84 22.82 10.38
CA LEU A 507 -1.50 24.14 10.26
C LEU A 507 -1.82 24.76 11.66
N GLY A 508 -1.09 24.37 12.70
CA GLY A 508 -1.44 24.60 14.10
C GLY A 508 -1.14 26.02 14.56
N ASP A 509 0.08 26.48 14.29
CA ASP A 509 0.59 27.86 14.37
C ASP A 509 -0.06 28.76 13.31
N ASP A 510 -0.31 28.29 12.08
CA ASP A 510 -1.01 29.06 11.03
C ASP A 510 -2.37 29.63 11.50
N GLN A 511 -3.00 28.93 12.45
CA GLN A 511 -4.32 29.22 12.99
C GLN A 511 -4.31 30.01 14.32
N ASP A 512 -3.15 30.20 14.96
CA ASP A 512 -2.98 30.98 16.21
C ASP A 512 -2.30 32.35 16.01
N GLY A 513 -2.12 32.79 14.76
CA GLY A 513 -1.39 34.02 14.47
C GLY A 513 -1.67 34.60 13.08
N ASN A 514 -0.64 35.17 12.48
CA ASN A 514 -0.59 35.44 11.05
C ASN A 514 0.18 34.29 10.39
N ASP A 515 -0.51 33.48 9.58
CA ASP A 515 0.04 32.54 8.59
C ASP A 515 1.32 33.10 7.92
N ASP A 516 2.46 32.65 8.45
CA ASP A 516 3.84 32.98 8.10
C ASP A 516 4.55 31.84 7.38
N GLU A 517 3.86 30.72 7.14
CA GLU A 517 4.16 29.63 6.21
C GLU A 517 4.07 30.06 4.73
N ASP A 518 4.60 31.25 4.41
CA ASP A 518 4.61 31.86 3.09
C ASP A 518 5.97 31.76 2.38
N GLY A 519 6.96 31.15 3.05
CA GLY A 519 8.33 31.00 2.60
C GLY A 519 8.57 29.87 1.60
N VAL A 520 7.90 28.72 1.70
CA VAL A 520 8.26 27.53 0.91
C VAL A 520 7.22 27.19 -0.16
N SER A 521 7.69 27.06 -1.41
CA SER A 521 6.89 26.58 -2.55
C SER A 521 7.29 25.15 -2.94
N ILE A 522 6.49 24.17 -2.49
CA ILE A 522 6.67 22.74 -2.81
C ILE A 522 5.89 22.38 -4.09
N PRO A 523 6.55 21.94 -5.18
CA PRO A 523 5.86 21.44 -6.37
C PRO A 523 5.33 20.02 -6.14
N VAL A 524 4.56 19.49 -7.10
CA VAL A 524 4.14 18.07 -7.05
C VAL A 524 5.37 17.16 -7.02
N LEU A 525 5.52 16.39 -5.95
CA LEU A 525 6.64 15.47 -5.73
C LEU A 525 6.30 14.10 -6.33
N THR A 526 6.96 13.75 -7.42
CA THR A 526 6.71 12.49 -8.14
C THR A 526 7.79 11.46 -7.82
N LYS A 527 7.40 10.26 -7.41
CA LYS A 527 8.31 9.16 -7.04
C LYS A 527 9.34 8.89 -8.15
N GLY A 528 10.61 8.79 -7.76
CA GLY A 528 11.73 8.54 -8.68
C GLY A 528 12.12 9.73 -9.58
N GLN A 529 11.52 10.90 -9.41
CA GLN A 529 11.85 12.11 -10.18
C GLN A 529 12.58 13.15 -9.33
N THR A 530 13.24 14.10 -10.01
CA THR A 530 13.82 15.28 -9.35
C THR A 530 12.84 16.44 -9.43
N ALA A 531 12.53 17.05 -8.29
CA ALA A 531 11.74 18.27 -8.16
C ALA A 531 12.61 19.44 -7.68
N THR A 532 12.14 20.67 -7.85
CA THR A 532 12.80 21.87 -7.31
C THR A 532 11.86 22.58 -6.36
N ILE A 533 12.20 22.55 -5.07
CA ILE A 533 11.51 23.34 -4.04
C ILE A 533 12.17 24.71 -3.99
N SER A 534 11.38 25.77 -3.90
CA SER A 534 11.88 27.14 -3.77
C SER A 534 11.55 27.65 -2.38
N VAL A 535 12.53 28.21 -1.68
CA VAL A 535 12.34 28.80 -0.34
C VAL A 535 12.70 30.28 -0.43
N ASN A 536 11.70 31.14 -0.29
CA ASN A 536 11.91 32.58 -0.18
C ASN A 536 12.48 32.89 1.21
N VAL A 537 13.49 33.74 1.30
CA VAL A 537 14.15 34.09 2.57
C VAL A 537 14.39 35.60 2.67
N THR A 538 14.27 36.12 3.88
CA THR A 538 14.62 37.48 4.26
C THR A 538 15.78 37.44 5.26
N GLU A 539 16.88 38.11 4.94
CA GLU A 539 18.06 38.17 5.82
C GLU A 539 18.68 39.58 5.89
N PRO A 540 19.36 39.95 7.00
CA PRO A 540 19.85 41.31 7.19
C PRO A 540 21.08 41.61 6.33
N THR A 541 21.78 40.57 5.89
CA THR A 541 22.95 40.62 5.01
C THR A 541 23.01 39.31 4.25
N THR A 542 23.18 39.38 2.93
CA THR A 542 23.26 38.19 2.06
C THR A 542 24.24 37.13 2.59
N GLY A 543 23.77 35.90 2.70
CA GLY A 543 24.52 34.72 3.15
C GLY A 543 24.78 34.66 4.65
N ASN A 544 23.90 35.23 5.48
CA ASN A 544 23.98 35.21 6.93
C ASN A 544 23.05 34.18 7.57
N GLY A 545 21.99 33.74 6.88
CA GLY A 545 21.17 32.60 7.32
C GLY A 545 21.59 31.26 6.71
N TYR A 546 21.18 30.18 7.36
CA TYR A 546 21.37 28.78 6.99
C TYR A 546 20.02 28.07 6.97
N LEU A 547 19.69 27.44 5.84
CA LEU A 547 18.48 26.67 5.60
C LEU A 547 18.76 25.16 5.78
N MET A 548 18.02 24.54 6.69
CA MET A 548 17.94 23.10 6.89
C MET A 548 16.56 22.61 6.46
N ALA A 549 16.48 21.43 5.82
CA ALA A 549 15.23 20.90 5.34
C ALA A 549 15.18 19.36 5.36
N TRP A 550 14.03 18.78 5.70
CA TRP A 550 13.76 17.34 5.76
C TRP A 550 12.39 17.00 5.16
N LEU A 551 12.26 15.86 4.50
CA LEU A 551 10.98 15.32 4.03
C LEU A 551 10.88 13.84 4.44
N ASP A 552 9.84 13.49 5.17
CA ASP A 552 9.59 12.10 5.59
C ASP A 552 9.13 11.28 4.36
N TRP A 553 10.05 10.50 3.78
CA TRP A 553 9.83 9.77 2.55
C TRP A 553 8.99 8.52 2.77
N ASP A 554 9.15 7.84 3.89
CA ASP A 554 8.54 6.53 4.14
C ASP A 554 7.24 6.60 4.96
N GLY A 555 6.93 7.77 5.51
CA GLY A 555 5.75 8.08 6.32
C GLY A 555 5.81 7.46 7.71
N ASN A 556 7.00 7.19 8.23
CA ASN A 556 7.18 6.46 9.49
C ASN A 556 6.97 7.33 10.75
N GLY A 557 6.68 8.63 10.59
CA GLY A 557 6.38 9.52 11.70
C GLY A 557 7.62 10.19 12.30
N GLN A 558 8.79 10.10 11.67
CA GLN A 558 10.06 10.68 12.13
C GLN A 558 10.84 11.26 10.94
N PHE A 559 11.75 12.20 11.21
CA PHE A 559 12.72 12.67 10.21
C PHE A 559 14.05 11.94 10.36
N ASP A 560 14.29 10.97 9.49
CA ASP A 560 15.47 10.09 9.51
C ASP A 560 16.70 10.71 8.83
N ALA A 561 17.86 10.08 9.05
CA ALA A 561 19.14 10.59 8.56
C ALA A 561 19.26 10.59 7.02
N ASP A 562 18.50 9.76 6.31
CA ASP A 562 18.40 9.72 4.85
C ASP A 562 17.31 10.63 4.27
N GLU A 563 16.60 11.36 5.13
CA GLU A 563 15.48 12.26 4.79
C GLU A 563 15.90 13.73 4.73
N VAL A 564 17.16 14.00 5.08
CA VAL A 564 17.80 15.31 4.98
C VAL A 564 17.88 15.76 3.53
N ILE A 565 17.28 16.91 3.23
CA ILE A 565 17.34 17.57 1.92
C ILE A 565 18.33 18.72 1.92
N SER A 566 18.48 19.42 3.04
CA SER A 566 19.45 20.50 3.24
C SER A 566 19.95 20.53 4.68
N ASP A 567 21.24 20.80 4.87
CA ASP A 567 21.88 20.88 6.20
C ASP A 567 22.35 22.31 6.57
N ASP A 568 22.53 23.23 5.61
CA ASP A 568 23.09 24.59 5.82
C ASP A 568 23.12 25.44 4.51
N LEU A 569 22.08 25.39 3.68
CA LEU A 569 22.08 26.18 2.42
C LEU A 569 21.88 27.68 2.69
N GLN A 570 22.46 28.53 1.85
CA GLN A 570 22.41 29.98 2.04
C GLN A 570 21.99 30.69 0.75
N ASP A 571 21.30 31.81 0.87
CA ASP A 571 21.10 32.76 -0.24
C ASP A 571 22.42 33.52 -0.49
N THR A 572 23.21 33.05 -1.46
CA THR A 572 24.55 33.60 -1.72
C THR A 572 24.57 34.67 -2.82
N ASP A 573 23.54 34.72 -3.65
CA ASP A 573 23.36 35.70 -4.71
C ASP A 573 22.47 36.89 -4.30
N GLY A 574 21.79 36.79 -3.15
CA GLY A 574 21.04 37.87 -2.52
C GLY A 574 19.79 38.23 -3.29
N ASP A 575 19.19 37.26 -3.99
CA ASP A 575 17.91 37.43 -4.68
C ASP A 575 16.71 37.12 -3.79
N GLY A 576 16.95 36.61 -2.58
CA GLY A 576 15.93 36.25 -1.60
C GLY A 576 15.32 34.87 -1.84
N ASP A 577 15.88 34.03 -2.71
CA ASP A 577 15.33 32.71 -3.01
C ASP A 577 16.41 31.60 -2.96
N ILE A 578 16.18 30.56 -2.14
CA ILE A 578 17.01 29.35 -2.10
C ILE A 578 16.31 28.22 -2.86
N SER A 579 16.95 27.73 -3.92
CA SER A 579 16.44 26.59 -4.71
C SER A 579 17.03 25.24 -4.26
N LEU A 580 16.16 24.35 -3.81
CA LEU A 580 16.47 22.98 -3.38
C LEU A 580 16.18 21.98 -4.49
N SER A 581 17.20 21.28 -4.99
CA SER A 581 17.01 20.19 -5.96
C SER A 581 16.81 18.87 -5.22
N VAL A 582 15.59 18.38 -5.22
CA VAL A 582 15.14 17.23 -4.44
C VAL A 582 14.98 16.00 -5.34
N SER A 583 15.63 14.88 -5.02
CA SER A 583 15.41 13.61 -5.75
C SER A 583 14.50 12.71 -4.94
N VAL A 584 13.24 12.59 -5.35
CA VAL A 584 12.22 11.81 -4.65
C VAL A 584 12.53 10.31 -4.82
N PRO A 585 12.68 9.53 -3.73
CA PRO A 585 12.87 8.08 -3.81
C PRO A 585 11.76 7.37 -4.59
N ALA A 586 12.08 6.22 -5.18
CA ALA A 586 11.10 5.44 -5.97
C ALA A 586 10.15 4.62 -5.08
N ASP A 587 10.48 4.47 -3.80
CA ASP A 587 9.79 3.71 -2.77
C ASP A 587 9.04 4.59 -1.76
N SER A 588 9.06 5.92 -1.90
CA SER A 588 8.35 6.85 -1.00
C SER A 588 6.87 6.50 -0.79
N SER A 589 6.35 6.76 0.40
CA SER A 589 4.95 6.50 0.76
C SER A 589 3.97 7.21 -0.19
N LEU A 590 2.80 6.63 -0.43
CA LEU A 590 1.71 7.35 -1.11
C LEU A 590 0.70 7.95 -0.12
N GLN A 591 0.93 7.73 1.17
CA GLN A 591 0.18 8.39 2.23
C GLN A 591 0.69 9.81 2.42
N THR A 592 -0.15 10.66 2.98
CA THR A 592 0.21 12.01 3.36
C THR A 592 1.25 12.00 4.48
N THR A 593 2.30 12.79 4.36
CA THR A 593 3.44 12.85 5.27
C THR A 593 3.91 14.31 5.40
N PHE A 594 5.04 14.58 6.05
CA PHE A 594 5.44 15.94 6.42
C PHE A 594 6.83 16.34 5.89
N ALA A 595 7.01 17.64 5.75
CA ALA A 595 8.27 18.31 5.46
C ALA A 595 8.54 19.37 6.52
N ARG A 596 9.81 19.60 6.84
CA ARG A 596 10.25 20.66 7.77
C ARG A 596 11.33 21.51 7.15
N PHE A 597 11.21 22.82 7.27
CA PHE A 597 12.19 23.82 6.85
C PHE A 597 12.58 24.69 8.02
N ARG A 598 13.87 24.97 8.19
CA ARG A 598 14.38 25.76 9.30
C ARG A 598 15.41 26.74 8.80
N TYR A 599 15.25 28.02 9.10
CA TYR A 599 16.18 29.07 8.68
C TYR A 599 16.69 29.87 9.86
N SER A 600 17.99 29.82 10.14
CA SER A 600 18.60 30.46 11.33
C SER A 600 20.00 30.98 11.06
N SER A 601 20.54 31.82 11.95
CA SER A 601 21.96 32.18 11.93
C SER A 601 22.86 31.03 12.44
N THR A 602 22.27 30.01 13.06
CA THR A 602 22.95 28.83 13.60
C THR A 602 23.08 27.73 12.57
N GLN A 603 24.29 27.19 12.42
CA GLN A 603 24.58 26.08 11.51
C GLN A 603 24.23 24.73 12.12
N GLN A 604 23.93 23.74 11.28
CA GLN A 604 23.75 22.34 11.66
C GLN A 604 22.67 22.14 12.73
N LEU A 605 21.57 22.90 12.65
CA LEU A 605 20.42 22.66 13.53
C LEU A 605 19.82 21.29 13.22
N GLY A 606 19.62 20.48 14.25
CA GLY A 606 18.92 19.21 14.12
C GLY A 606 17.42 19.41 13.90
N THR A 607 16.70 18.33 13.61
CA THR A 607 15.24 18.33 13.35
C THR A 607 14.42 18.87 14.52
N ASN A 608 14.93 18.78 15.75
CA ASN A 608 14.22 19.10 17.00
C ASN A 608 14.98 20.07 17.95
N ALA A 609 16.05 20.75 17.48
CA ALA A 609 16.84 21.64 18.34
C ALA A 609 16.19 23.03 18.50
N ASN A 610 16.41 23.74 19.61
CA ASN A 610 15.99 25.15 19.74
C ASN A 610 17.06 26.08 19.15
N ALA A 611 16.63 27.12 18.44
CA ALA A 611 17.47 28.14 17.84
C ALA A 611 17.23 29.50 18.49
N THR A 612 18.27 30.34 18.53
CA THR A 612 18.18 31.65 19.20
C THR A 612 17.56 32.74 18.33
N ASP A 613 17.49 32.51 17.02
CA ASP A 613 16.95 33.41 16.01
C ASP A 613 16.56 32.62 14.77
N GLY A 614 15.56 33.10 14.03
CA GLY A 614 15.17 32.49 12.75
C GLY A 614 13.69 32.16 12.68
N GLU A 615 13.39 31.14 11.88
CA GLU A 615 12.04 30.61 11.68
C GLU A 615 12.05 29.10 11.37
N VAL A 616 10.98 28.40 11.73
CA VAL A 616 10.66 27.02 11.35
C VAL A 616 9.30 26.99 10.67
N GLU A 617 9.23 26.33 9.50
CA GLU A 617 7.97 26.10 8.79
C GLU A 617 7.82 24.60 8.51
N ASP A 618 6.63 24.05 8.75
CA ASP A 618 6.29 22.65 8.52
C ASP A 618 5.19 22.54 7.45
N TYR A 619 5.17 21.45 6.67
CA TYR A 619 4.23 21.30 5.56
C TYR A 619 3.72 19.88 5.39
N GLU A 620 2.40 19.74 5.20
CA GLU A 620 1.78 18.51 4.74
C GLU A 620 2.10 18.27 3.25
N ILE A 621 2.63 17.07 2.92
CA ILE A 621 3.02 16.69 1.56
C ILE A 621 2.48 15.32 1.16
N VAL A 622 2.36 15.09 -0.16
CA VAL A 622 2.02 13.78 -0.73
C VAL A 622 2.88 13.48 -1.94
N PHE A 623 3.35 12.23 -2.03
CA PHE A 623 4.06 11.74 -3.21
C PHE A 623 3.09 11.13 -4.21
N VAL A 624 3.30 11.43 -5.49
CA VAL A 624 2.49 10.85 -6.58
C VAL A 624 3.30 9.88 -7.42
N THR A 625 2.62 8.94 -8.07
CA THR A 625 3.27 8.06 -9.03
C THR A 625 3.53 8.79 -10.35
N PRO A 626 4.63 8.49 -11.05
CA PRO A 626 4.85 8.99 -12.40
C PRO A 626 3.77 8.44 -13.34
N GLN A 627 3.13 9.31 -14.13
CA GLN A 627 2.00 8.96 -14.99
C GLN A 627 2.31 9.14 -16.48
N GLY A 628 1.72 8.29 -17.32
CA GLY A 628 1.69 8.38 -18.77
C GLY A 628 0.31 8.03 -19.34
N SER A 629 0.23 7.88 -20.66
CA SER A 629 -1.01 7.48 -21.36
C SER A 629 -0.73 6.41 -22.41
N ILE A 630 -1.78 5.68 -22.78
CA ILE A 630 -1.80 4.69 -23.86
C ILE A 630 -2.88 5.12 -24.85
N SER A 631 -2.59 5.05 -26.15
CA SER A 631 -3.59 5.25 -27.19
C SER A 631 -3.41 4.32 -28.38
N GLY A 632 -4.51 4.05 -29.06
CA GLY A 632 -4.53 3.15 -30.21
C GLY A 632 -5.78 3.31 -31.07
N LYS A 633 -5.84 2.54 -32.15
CA LYS A 633 -6.96 2.53 -33.11
C LYS A 633 -7.35 1.12 -33.52
N LEU A 634 -8.62 0.93 -33.84
CA LEU A 634 -9.16 -0.27 -34.45
C LEU A 634 -9.41 -0.02 -35.94
N PHE A 635 -8.90 -0.89 -36.82
CA PHE A 635 -8.96 -0.70 -38.27
C PHE A 635 -9.15 -2.02 -39.04
N GLU A 636 -9.72 -1.92 -40.24
CA GLU A 636 -9.79 -3.02 -41.21
C GLU A 636 -8.43 -3.20 -41.88
N ASP A 637 -7.72 -4.28 -41.52
CA ASP A 637 -6.48 -4.70 -42.15
C ASP A 637 -6.77 -5.47 -43.44
N GLY A 638 -7.01 -4.71 -44.52
CA GLY A 638 -7.25 -5.27 -45.85
C GLY A 638 -5.99 -5.78 -46.56
N ASN A 639 -4.80 -5.55 -46.00
CA ASN A 639 -3.52 -5.85 -46.66
C ASN A 639 -2.73 -6.99 -45.97
N GLY A 640 -3.09 -7.32 -44.72
CA GLY A 640 -2.53 -8.40 -43.91
C GLY A 640 -1.14 -8.09 -43.34
N ASP A 641 -0.80 -6.83 -43.10
CA ASP A 641 0.48 -6.40 -42.55
C ASP A 641 0.43 -6.01 -41.07
N ASP A 642 -0.76 -6.05 -40.44
CA ASP A 642 -1.01 -5.75 -39.03
C ASP A 642 -0.55 -4.35 -38.59
N ILE A 643 -0.31 -3.44 -39.54
CA ILE A 643 0.19 -2.09 -39.29
C ILE A 643 -0.83 -1.10 -39.85
N PHE A 644 -1.35 -0.22 -38.99
CA PHE A 644 -2.23 0.84 -39.46
C PHE A 644 -1.52 1.78 -40.45
N THR A 645 -1.99 1.82 -41.69
CA THR A 645 -1.49 2.70 -42.74
C THR A 645 -2.52 3.74 -43.20
N THR A 646 -2.04 4.86 -43.74
CA THR A 646 -2.92 5.93 -44.25
C THR A 646 -3.69 5.44 -45.49
N GLY A 647 -4.92 4.98 -45.29
CA GLY A 647 -5.78 4.44 -46.35
C GLY A 647 -6.72 3.34 -45.89
N GLU A 648 -6.47 2.72 -44.74
CA GLU A 648 -7.33 1.71 -44.14
C GLU A 648 -8.58 2.30 -43.49
N THR A 649 -9.65 1.51 -43.50
CA THR A 649 -10.94 1.89 -42.91
C THR A 649 -10.84 1.73 -41.39
N LEU A 650 -11.25 2.75 -40.64
CA LEU A 650 -11.32 2.67 -39.17
C LEU A 650 -12.65 2.04 -38.75
N LEU A 651 -12.63 1.22 -37.71
CA LEU A 651 -13.84 0.62 -37.13
C LEU A 651 -14.71 1.69 -36.43
N PRO A 652 -16.02 1.45 -36.29
CA PRO A 652 -16.96 2.44 -35.73
C PRO A 652 -16.73 2.71 -34.23
N ALA A 653 -17.42 3.74 -33.73
CA ALA A 653 -17.47 4.07 -32.31
C ALA A 653 -18.27 3.04 -31.51
N GLY A 654 -17.95 2.92 -30.22
CA GLY A 654 -18.71 2.11 -29.26
C GLY A 654 -18.15 0.71 -29.00
N ILE A 655 -17.00 0.37 -29.59
CA ILE A 655 -16.35 -0.93 -29.35
C ILE A 655 -15.60 -0.85 -28.02
N LEU A 656 -15.79 -1.83 -27.13
CA LEU A 656 -15.19 -1.85 -25.80
C LEU A 656 -13.72 -2.33 -25.81
N ILE A 657 -12.83 -1.54 -25.18
CA ILE A 657 -11.45 -1.90 -24.90
C ILE A 657 -11.25 -1.93 -23.38
N THR A 658 -10.61 -2.98 -22.88
CA THR A 658 -10.28 -3.18 -21.46
C THR A 658 -8.77 -3.08 -21.24
N LEU A 659 -8.38 -2.39 -20.16
CA LEU A 659 -6.99 -2.28 -19.70
C LEU A 659 -6.79 -3.07 -18.40
N PHE A 660 -5.70 -3.84 -18.34
CA PHE A 660 -5.30 -4.60 -17.17
C PHE A 660 -3.89 -4.18 -16.72
N ASP A 661 -3.66 -4.17 -15.40
CA ASP A 661 -2.32 -4.17 -14.79
C ASP A 661 -1.79 -5.61 -14.83
N ASP A 662 -0.69 -5.83 -15.55
CA ASP A 662 -0.16 -7.18 -15.82
C ASP A 662 0.78 -7.69 -14.71
N LYS A 663 0.92 -6.94 -13.61
CA LYS A 663 1.76 -7.28 -12.45
C LYS A 663 3.22 -7.62 -12.77
N GLY A 664 3.72 -7.23 -13.95
CA GLY A 664 5.06 -7.59 -14.42
C GLY A 664 5.18 -9.03 -14.92
N THR A 665 4.05 -9.71 -15.16
CA THR A 665 3.94 -11.09 -15.67
C THR A 665 3.15 -11.15 -16.98
N PRO A 666 3.65 -10.59 -18.10
CA PRO A 666 2.86 -10.41 -19.34
C PRO A 666 2.28 -11.69 -19.98
N GLN A 667 2.70 -12.87 -19.54
CA GLN A 667 2.29 -14.19 -20.04
C GLN A 667 1.32 -14.92 -19.10
N ASP A 668 1.08 -14.40 -17.90
CA ASP A 668 0.16 -14.98 -16.91
C ASP A 668 -1.02 -14.04 -16.73
N GLU A 669 -2.20 -14.41 -17.24
CA GLU A 669 -3.42 -13.58 -17.09
C GLU A 669 -4.16 -13.86 -15.76
N THR A 670 -3.66 -14.77 -14.93
CA THR A 670 -4.39 -15.21 -13.72
C THR A 670 -4.26 -14.26 -12.54
N ASP A 671 -3.23 -13.41 -12.54
CA ASP A 671 -2.98 -12.37 -11.54
C ASP A 671 -3.27 -10.94 -12.02
N ASP A 672 -3.68 -10.80 -13.29
CA ASP A 672 -4.06 -9.53 -13.90
C ASP A 672 -5.23 -8.86 -13.18
N ILE A 673 -5.13 -7.54 -13.01
CA ILE A 673 -6.18 -6.71 -12.40
C ILE A 673 -6.74 -5.75 -13.44
N GLU A 674 -8.05 -5.83 -13.69
CA GLU A 674 -8.75 -4.86 -14.55
C GLU A 674 -8.67 -3.45 -13.92
N LEU A 675 -8.09 -2.51 -14.66
CA LEU A 675 -7.98 -1.11 -14.26
C LEU A 675 -9.15 -0.27 -14.78
N GLY A 676 -9.72 -0.66 -15.93
CA GLY A 676 -10.91 -0.03 -16.47
C GLY A 676 -11.14 -0.33 -17.94
N THR A 677 -12.21 0.26 -18.46
CA THR A 677 -12.64 0.11 -19.86
C THR A 677 -12.86 1.47 -20.51
N THR A 678 -12.73 1.51 -21.84
CA THR A 678 -13.04 2.67 -22.68
C THR A 678 -13.70 2.19 -23.97
N GLU A 679 -14.38 3.09 -24.69
CA GLU A 679 -14.98 2.78 -25.98
C GLU A 679 -14.25 3.51 -27.11
N THR A 680 -14.22 2.92 -28.31
CA THR A 680 -13.73 3.63 -29.50
C THR A 680 -14.55 4.87 -29.81
N ASP A 681 -13.89 5.92 -30.27
CA ASP A 681 -14.53 7.11 -30.83
C ASP A 681 -15.01 6.91 -32.27
N ALA A 682 -15.58 7.95 -32.88
CA ALA A 682 -16.07 7.91 -34.28
C ALA A 682 -14.99 7.64 -35.34
N ASN A 683 -13.71 7.65 -34.96
CA ASN A 683 -12.57 7.33 -35.79
C ASN A 683 -11.88 6.04 -35.32
N GLY A 684 -12.56 5.18 -34.56
CA GLY A 684 -12.02 3.92 -34.08
C GLY A 684 -10.88 4.08 -33.06
N ALA A 685 -10.67 5.28 -32.51
CA ALA A 685 -9.56 5.55 -31.59
C ALA A 685 -9.97 5.36 -30.13
N TYR A 686 -9.05 4.89 -29.29
CA TYR A 686 -9.22 4.73 -27.86
C TYR A 686 -8.01 5.27 -27.09
N SER A 687 -8.20 5.59 -25.81
CA SER A 687 -7.10 6.06 -24.94
C SER A 687 -7.35 5.79 -23.46
N PHE A 688 -6.28 5.52 -22.73
CA PHE A 688 -6.21 5.46 -21.28
C PHE A 688 -5.18 6.48 -20.79
N ALA A 689 -5.49 7.21 -19.71
CA ALA A 689 -4.63 8.25 -19.16
C ALA A 689 -4.37 8.01 -17.67
N ALA A 690 -3.43 8.78 -17.11
CA ALA A 690 -3.04 8.70 -15.69
C ALA A 690 -2.49 7.31 -15.28
N LEU A 691 -1.78 6.65 -16.20
CA LEU A 691 -1.25 5.30 -16.01
C LEU A 691 0.13 5.34 -15.38
N SER A 692 0.34 4.57 -14.31
CA SER A 692 1.66 4.44 -13.66
C SER A 692 2.76 3.97 -14.62
N THR A 693 3.91 4.66 -14.64
CA THR A 693 5.09 4.21 -15.42
C THR A 693 5.88 3.09 -14.72
N LEU A 694 5.43 2.62 -13.57
CA LEU A 694 6.12 1.61 -12.76
C LEU A 694 5.62 0.18 -12.99
N THR A 695 4.58 -0.01 -13.82
CA THR A 695 4.05 -1.32 -14.19
C THR A 695 3.95 -1.46 -15.71
N THR A 696 3.68 -2.68 -16.16
CA THR A 696 3.34 -2.99 -17.54
C THR A 696 1.84 -3.31 -17.64
N TYR A 697 1.30 -3.18 -18.85
CA TYR A 697 -0.14 -3.26 -19.10
C TYR A 697 -0.45 -4.28 -20.18
N LEU A 698 -1.64 -4.84 -20.05
CA LEU A 698 -2.30 -5.66 -21.05
C LEU A 698 -3.55 -4.94 -21.56
N ILE A 699 -3.72 -4.88 -22.88
CA ILE A 699 -4.85 -4.22 -23.54
C ILE A 699 -5.63 -5.27 -24.33
N LYS A 700 -6.94 -5.34 -24.10
CA LYS A 700 -7.81 -6.35 -24.71
C LYS A 700 -9.00 -5.69 -25.39
N VAL A 701 -9.30 -6.12 -26.61
CA VAL A 701 -10.57 -5.80 -27.28
C VAL A 701 -11.49 -7.02 -27.23
N ASP A 702 -12.79 -6.82 -27.01
CA ASP A 702 -13.77 -7.90 -27.12
C ASP A 702 -14.12 -8.14 -28.59
N PRO A 703 -13.69 -9.25 -29.23
CA PRO A 703 -14.00 -9.51 -30.63
C PRO A 703 -15.49 -9.85 -30.87
N SER A 704 -16.28 -10.08 -29.81
CA SER A 704 -17.71 -10.37 -29.88
C SER A 704 -18.60 -9.14 -29.78
N ASP A 705 -17.99 -7.95 -29.67
CA ASP A 705 -18.67 -6.67 -29.61
C ASP A 705 -19.56 -6.45 -30.85
N PRO A 706 -20.87 -6.13 -30.67
CA PRO A 706 -21.82 -6.09 -31.77
C PRO A 706 -21.61 -4.92 -32.75
N GLU A 707 -20.79 -3.94 -32.37
CA GLU A 707 -20.37 -2.84 -33.26
C GLU A 707 -19.27 -3.28 -34.24
N ILE A 708 -18.57 -4.40 -33.99
CA ILE A 708 -17.62 -5.01 -34.92
C ILE A 708 -18.39 -5.72 -36.05
N PRO A 709 -18.09 -5.46 -37.34
CA PRO A 709 -18.68 -6.21 -38.45
C PRO A 709 -18.45 -7.72 -38.31
N ALA A 710 -19.52 -8.52 -38.44
CA ALA A 710 -19.50 -9.95 -38.16
C ALA A 710 -18.58 -10.80 -39.08
N ASP A 711 -18.09 -10.23 -40.18
CA ASP A 711 -17.14 -10.85 -41.11
C ASP A 711 -15.67 -10.54 -40.76
N LEU A 712 -15.42 -9.76 -39.71
CA LEU A 712 -14.08 -9.36 -39.28
C LEU A 712 -13.68 -10.03 -37.97
N SER A 713 -12.45 -10.51 -37.89
CA SER A 713 -11.81 -10.99 -36.67
C SER A 713 -10.50 -10.24 -36.42
N PRO A 714 -10.00 -10.18 -35.18
CA PRO A 714 -8.67 -9.63 -34.91
C PRO A 714 -7.61 -10.32 -35.78
N SER A 715 -6.77 -9.55 -36.46
CA SER A 715 -5.58 -10.01 -37.18
C SER A 715 -4.30 -9.79 -36.37
N THR A 716 -4.27 -8.73 -35.56
CA THR A 716 -3.22 -8.47 -34.57
C THR A 716 -3.41 -9.30 -33.31
N ASP A 717 -2.32 -9.50 -32.56
CA ASP A 717 -2.34 -10.09 -31.22
C ASP A 717 -3.40 -9.42 -30.33
N ASN A 718 -4.28 -10.24 -29.74
CA ASN A 718 -5.28 -9.82 -28.78
C ASN A 718 -5.27 -10.80 -27.59
N PRO A 719 -4.77 -10.41 -26.41
CA PRO A 719 -4.45 -9.04 -26.01
C PRO A 719 -3.05 -8.56 -26.44
N LEU A 720 -2.87 -7.23 -26.52
CA LEU A 720 -1.53 -6.61 -26.60
C LEU A 720 -0.87 -6.68 -25.23
N ARG A 721 0.36 -7.20 -25.17
CA ARG A 721 1.07 -7.54 -23.92
C ARG A 721 2.29 -6.65 -23.67
N ALA A 722 2.69 -6.56 -22.40
CA ALA A 722 3.90 -5.87 -21.95
C ALA A 722 3.97 -4.40 -22.40
N VAL A 723 2.82 -3.72 -22.48
CA VAL A 723 2.75 -2.31 -22.87
C VAL A 723 3.25 -1.48 -21.70
N SER A 724 4.26 -0.63 -21.94
CA SER A 724 4.81 0.27 -20.93
C SER A 724 4.51 1.72 -21.29
N VAL A 725 4.36 2.55 -20.25
CA VAL A 725 4.16 4.00 -20.41
C VAL A 725 5.38 4.76 -19.92
N SER A 726 5.70 5.84 -20.61
CA SER A 726 6.73 6.79 -20.19
C SER A 726 6.08 8.06 -19.66
N ILE A 727 6.74 8.71 -18.70
CA ILE A 727 6.21 9.88 -18.01
C ILE A 727 5.84 11.00 -18.99
N ASP A 728 4.66 11.60 -18.81
CA ASP A 728 4.12 12.69 -19.62
C ASP A 728 4.09 12.43 -21.14
N THR A 729 4.11 11.15 -21.53
CA THR A 729 4.04 10.74 -22.93
C THR A 729 2.88 9.80 -23.18
N ASP A 730 2.41 9.82 -24.42
CA ASP A 730 1.45 8.86 -24.93
C ASP A 730 2.20 7.72 -25.63
N THR A 731 2.07 6.51 -25.08
CA THR A 731 2.42 5.28 -25.78
C THR A 731 1.34 5.01 -26.82
N SER A 732 1.47 5.70 -27.96
CA SER A 732 0.55 5.63 -29.07
C SER A 732 0.75 4.36 -29.90
N GLU A 733 -0.08 4.20 -30.95
CA GLU A 733 0.02 3.11 -31.94
C GLU A 733 -0.20 1.70 -31.34
N GLN A 734 -0.92 1.61 -30.22
CA GLN A 734 -1.40 0.32 -29.68
C GLN A 734 -2.63 -0.12 -30.47
N ASN A 735 -2.46 -0.36 -31.77
CA ASN A 735 -3.57 -0.56 -32.68
C ASN A 735 -4.02 -2.04 -32.72
N PHE A 736 -5.29 -2.26 -33.02
CA PHE A 736 -5.84 -3.58 -33.33
C PHE A 736 -6.28 -3.62 -34.79
N GLY A 737 -5.66 -4.52 -35.56
CA GLY A 737 -6.05 -4.82 -36.93
C GLY A 737 -7.15 -5.86 -36.94
N PHE A 738 -8.12 -5.69 -37.85
CA PHE A 738 -9.20 -6.63 -38.07
C PHE A 738 -9.25 -7.00 -39.55
N SER A 739 -9.18 -8.29 -39.87
CA SER A 739 -9.23 -8.74 -41.25
C SER A 739 -10.40 -9.68 -41.48
N VAL A 740 -10.77 -9.85 -42.74
CA VAL A 740 -11.79 -10.84 -43.12
C VAL A 740 -11.18 -12.22 -42.90
N GLN A 741 -11.68 -12.97 -41.92
CA GLN A 741 -11.14 -14.30 -41.62
C GLN A 741 -11.26 -15.19 -42.89
N PRO A 742 -10.18 -15.84 -43.35
CA PRO A 742 -10.32 -16.87 -44.37
C PRO A 742 -11.20 -18.00 -43.81
N PRO A 743 -12.15 -18.54 -44.58
CA PRO A 743 -13.06 -19.55 -44.04
C PRO A 743 -12.27 -20.78 -43.60
N SER A 744 -12.51 -21.25 -42.37
CA SER A 744 -11.83 -22.40 -41.76
C SER A 744 -12.81 -23.33 -41.05
N ALA A 745 -12.44 -24.60 -40.93
CA ALA A 745 -13.14 -25.60 -40.11
C ALA A 745 -12.28 -25.93 -38.88
N ASP A 746 -12.86 -26.72 -37.97
CA ASP A 746 -12.25 -27.32 -36.79
C ASP A 746 -12.92 -28.70 -36.69
N LEU A 747 -12.36 -29.71 -37.36
CA LEU A 747 -12.92 -31.05 -37.45
C LEU A 747 -12.28 -31.97 -36.42
N SER A 748 -13.07 -32.90 -35.89
CA SER A 748 -12.57 -33.90 -34.96
C SER A 748 -13.31 -35.22 -35.07
N ILE A 749 -12.65 -36.32 -34.75
CA ILE A 749 -13.24 -37.67 -34.78
C ILE A 749 -13.06 -38.42 -33.46
N THR A 750 -14.11 -39.14 -33.05
CA THR A 750 -14.03 -40.08 -31.92
C THR A 750 -14.51 -41.47 -32.32
N LYS A 751 -13.96 -42.50 -31.68
CA LYS A 751 -14.25 -43.90 -32.01
C LYS A 751 -14.35 -44.81 -30.81
N ARG A 752 -15.31 -45.74 -30.82
CA ARG A 752 -15.52 -46.71 -29.73
C ARG A 752 -15.98 -48.07 -30.27
N ALA A 753 -15.50 -49.15 -29.66
CA ALA A 753 -16.00 -50.50 -29.91
C ALA A 753 -17.07 -50.88 -28.89
N LEU A 754 -18.25 -51.29 -29.35
CA LEU A 754 -19.41 -51.66 -28.54
C LEU A 754 -19.81 -53.12 -28.81
N SER A 755 -20.25 -53.84 -27.79
CA SER A 755 -20.89 -55.15 -27.99
C SER A 755 -22.21 -54.96 -28.74
N ALA A 756 -22.39 -55.64 -29.88
CA ALA A 756 -23.63 -55.55 -30.65
C ALA A 756 -24.89 -56.03 -29.87
N SER A 757 -24.69 -56.78 -28.78
CA SER A 757 -25.78 -57.34 -27.96
C SER A 757 -26.20 -56.46 -26.78
N THR A 758 -25.27 -55.70 -26.20
CA THR A 758 -25.50 -54.91 -24.98
C THR A 758 -25.27 -53.42 -25.17
N SER A 759 -24.69 -53.00 -26.30
CA SER A 759 -24.22 -51.63 -26.58
C SER A 759 -23.25 -51.08 -25.53
N ALA A 760 -22.64 -51.95 -24.72
CA ALA A 760 -21.59 -51.57 -23.77
C ALA A 760 -20.23 -51.59 -24.47
N VAL A 761 -19.32 -50.71 -24.04
CA VAL A 761 -17.92 -50.72 -24.50
C VAL A 761 -17.31 -52.11 -24.28
N ILE A 762 -16.64 -52.62 -25.30
CA ILE A 762 -15.97 -53.91 -25.28
C ILE A 762 -14.48 -53.71 -25.60
N THR A 763 -13.61 -54.20 -24.72
CA THR A 763 -12.15 -54.14 -24.87
C THR A 763 -11.51 -55.51 -25.03
N GLU A 764 -12.27 -56.59 -24.81
CA GLU A 764 -11.84 -57.98 -24.96
C GLU A 764 -12.97 -58.83 -25.56
N ALA A 765 -12.66 -59.73 -26.49
CA ALA A 765 -13.64 -60.63 -27.09
C ALA A 765 -13.03 -61.93 -27.62
N THR A 766 -13.87 -62.94 -27.82
CA THR A 766 -13.50 -64.21 -28.48
C THR A 766 -13.92 -64.18 -29.95
N ALA A 767 -13.30 -65.02 -30.77
CA ALA A 767 -13.65 -65.16 -32.19
C ALA A 767 -15.14 -65.50 -32.36
N GLY A 768 -15.78 -64.83 -33.31
CA GLY A 768 -17.22 -64.93 -33.57
C GLY A 768 -18.08 -63.93 -32.82
N THR A 769 -17.51 -63.11 -31.91
CA THR A 769 -18.23 -62.01 -31.25
C THR A 769 -18.59 -60.91 -32.26
N GLU A 770 -19.83 -60.42 -32.23
CA GLU A 770 -20.27 -59.26 -33.02
C GLU A 770 -19.99 -57.96 -32.27
N ILE A 771 -19.30 -57.03 -32.95
CA ILE A 771 -18.84 -55.75 -32.42
C ILE A 771 -19.36 -54.64 -33.35
N ASP A 772 -19.87 -53.57 -32.75
CA ASP A 772 -20.27 -52.34 -33.43
C ASP A 772 -19.19 -51.28 -33.16
N PHE A 773 -18.48 -50.84 -34.21
CA PHE A 773 -17.60 -49.68 -34.17
C PHE A 773 -18.41 -48.43 -34.43
N GLU A 774 -18.47 -47.52 -33.46
CA GLU A 774 -19.16 -46.23 -33.56
C GLU A 774 -18.13 -45.13 -33.76
N LEU A 775 -18.28 -44.35 -34.83
CA LEU A 775 -17.46 -43.20 -35.19
C LEU A 775 -18.32 -41.94 -35.16
N VAL A 776 -17.82 -40.86 -34.55
CA VAL A 776 -18.49 -39.55 -34.52
C VAL A 776 -17.53 -38.49 -35.02
N VAL A 777 -17.88 -37.81 -36.11
CA VAL A 777 -17.16 -36.66 -36.65
C VAL A 777 -17.89 -35.38 -36.28
N SER A 778 -17.17 -34.38 -35.78
CA SER A 778 -17.71 -33.08 -35.36
C SER A 778 -17.03 -31.95 -36.13
N ASN A 779 -17.71 -30.80 -36.22
CA ASN A 779 -17.12 -29.53 -36.68
C ASN A 779 -17.36 -28.49 -35.59
N ALA A 780 -16.35 -28.01 -34.87
CA ALA A 780 -16.51 -26.99 -33.83
C ALA A 780 -16.58 -25.56 -34.39
N GLY A 781 -16.17 -25.34 -35.64
CA GLY A 781 -16.40 -24.09 -36.39
C GLY A 781 -15.12 -23.43 -36.90
N PRO A 782 -15.13 -22.12 -37.21
CA PRO A 782 -16.30 -21.24 -37.23
C PRO A 782 -17.22 -21.49 -38.44
N ASP A 783 -16.71 -22.04 -39.54
CA ASP A 783 -17.46 -22.18 -40.78
C ASP A 783 -18.01 -23.59 -41.03
N THR A 784 -18.93 -23.68 -41.99
CA THR A 784 -19.46 -24.97 -42.46
C THR A 784 -18.43 -25.67 -43.34
N ALA A 785 -17.90 -26.80 -42.87
CA ALA A 785 -17.02 -27.66 -43.64
C ALA A 785 -17.79 -28.37 -44.77
N THR A 786 -17.20 -28.41 -45.97
CA THR A 786 -17.72 -29.19 -47.10
C THR A 786 -16.67 -30.17 -47.58
N GLY A 787 -17.10 -31.19 -48.33
CA GLY A 787 -16.17 -32.18 -48.88
C GLY A 787 -15.53 -33.09 -47.83
N VAL A 788 -16.08 -33.14 -46.61
CA VAL A 788 -15.53 -33.91 -45.49
C VAL A 788 -15.55 -35.40 -45.82
N GLN A 789 -14.37 -36.05 -45.75
CA GLN A 789 -14.19 -37.48 -46.01
C GLN A 789 -13.38 -38.13 -44.90
N VAL A 790 -13.83 -39.30 -44.47
CA VAL A 790 -13.14 -40.12 -43.47
C VAL A 790 -12.75 -41.46 -44.07
N LEU A 791 -11.54 -41.92 -43.76
CA LEU A 791 -11.05 -43.24 -44.10
C LEU A 791 -11.19 -44.16 -42.88
N GLU A 792 -12.01 -45.19 -43.02
CA GLU A 792 -12.33 -46.19 -41.99
C GLU A 792 -12.32 -47.58 -42.63
N LEU A 793 -11.17 -48.23 -42.65
CA LEU A 793 -11.03 -49.58 -43.19
C LEU A 793 -10.95 -50.59 -42.05
N LEU A 794 -11.94 -51.50 -42.01
CA LEU A 794 -11.89 -52.60 -41.04
C LEU A 794 -10.63 -53.45 -41.25
N PRO A 795 -9.82 -53.67 -40.19
CA PRO A 795 -8.62 -54.46 -40.28
C PRO A 795 -8.96 -55.95 -40.39
N SER A 796 -7.94 -56.75 -40.73
CA SER A 796 -8.08 -58.18 -41.02
C SER A 796 -8.62 -59.03 -39.84
N GLY A 797 -8.51 -58.53 -38.60
CA GLY A 797 -9.09 -59.15 -37.41
C GLY A 797 -10.61 -59.07 -37.34
N TYR A 798 -11.27 -58.39 -38.29
CA TYR A 798 -12.73 -58.32 -38.36
C TYR A 798 -13.27 -58.71 -39.72
N THR A 799 -14.44 -59.34 -39.72
CA THR A 799 -15.24 -59.60 -40.92
C THR A 799 -16.43 -58.64 -40.94
N TYR A 800 -16.49 -57.77 -41.93
CA TYR A 800 -17.60 -56.82 -42.12
C TYR A 800 -18.97 -57.53 -42.24
N GLN A 801 -20.00 -57.00 -41.57
CA GLN A 801 -21.38 -57.51 -41.65
C GLN A 801 -22.35 -56.47 -42.23
N SER A 802 -22.39 -55.27 -41.64
CA SER A 802 -23.31 -54.19 -42.04
C SER A 802 -22.82 -52.83 -41.53
N HIS A 803 -23.40 -51.73 -42.01
CA HIS A 803 -23.18 -50.39 -41.46
C HIS A 803 -24.51 -49.65 -41.32
N ALA A 804 -24.54 -48.62 -40.48
CA ALA A 804 -25.65 -47.67 -40.34
C ALA A 804 -25.09 -46.25 -40.33
N LEU A 805 -25.78 -45.34 -41.03
CA LEU A 805 -25.44 -43.91 -41.12
C LEU A 805 -26.55 -43.12 -40.43
N ALA A 806 -26.19 -42.07 -39.70
CA ALA A 806 -27.15 -41.17 -39.07
C ALA A 806 -27.94 -40.35 -40.11
N ASP A 807 -27.29 -39.95 -41.21
CA ASP A 807 -27.90 -39.23 -42.33
C ASP A 807 -27.92 -40.10 -43.61
N GLY A 808 -29.08 -40.14 -44.27
CA GLY A 808 -29.28 -40.85 -45.53
C GLY A 808 -28.69 -40.15 -46.76
N THR A 809 -28.12 -38.96 -46.62
CA THR A 809 -27.35 -38.26 -47.67
C THR A 809 -25.90 -38.75 -47.78
N GLN A 810 -25.37 -39.38 -46.73
CA GLN A 810 -24.01 -39.91 -46.64
C GLN A 810 -23.88 -41.26 -47.34
N SER A 811 -22.63 -41.68 -47.56
CA SER A 811 -22.35 -43.05 -48.06
C SER A 811 -21.07 -43.61 -47.47
N PHE A 812 -21.08 -44.92 -47.19
CA PHE A 812 -19.89 -45.66 -46.75
C PHE A 812 -19.64 -46.85 -47.68
N ALA A 813 -18.41 -46.95 -48.19
CA ALA A 813 -17.95 -48.03 -49.04
C ALA A 813 -17.03 -48.98 -48.25
N ALA A 814 -17.57 -50.11 -47.78
CA ALA A 814 -16.84 -51.02 -46.89
C ALA A 814 -15.60 -51.70 -47.51
N ASP A 815 -15.48 -51.72 -48.85
CA ASP A 815 -14.33 -52.27 -49.56
C ASP A 815 -13.15 -51.30 -49.65
N THR A 816 -13.40 -50.00 -49.62
CA THR A 816 -12.36 -48.96 -49.60
C THR A 816 -12.23 -48.27 -48.24
N GLY A 817 -13.18 -48.49 -47.33
CA GLY A 817 -13.29 -47.80 -46.05
C GLY A 817 -13.71 -46.33 -46.16
N LEU A 818 -14.12 -45.86 -47.35
CA LEU A 818 -14.35 -44.43 -47.56
C LEU A 818 -15.75 -44.04 -47.08
N TRP A 819 -15.82 -43.17 -46.08
CA TRP A 819 -17.02 -42.52 -45.61
C TRP A 819 -17.10 -41.09 -46.17
N GLN A 820 -18.12 -40.84 -46.98
CA GLN A 820 -18.46 -39.52 -47.51
C GLN A 820 -19.42 -38.84 -46.53
N VAL A 821 -18.87 -37.98 -45.65
CA VAL A 821 -19.64 -37.21 -44.66
C VAL A 821 -20.35 -36.04 -45.36
N GLY A 822 -19.65 -35.32 -46.24
CA GLY A 822 -20.22 -34.27 -47.07
C GLY A 822 -20.15 -32.88 -46.42
N GLU A 823 -21.31 -32.28 -46.16
CA GLU A 823 -21.44 -30.97 -45.52
C GLU A 823 -21.66 -31.15 -44.02
N LEU A 824 -20.88 -30.44 -43.20
CA LEU A 824 -20.97 -30.47 -41.75
C LEU A 824 -20.96 -29.03 -41.21
N ALA A 825 -22.11 -28.58 -40.69
CA ALA A 825 -22.25 -27.23 -40.15
C ALA A 825 -21.46 -27.08 -38.84
N ALA A 826 -20.97 -25.87 -38.56
CA ALA A 826 -20.32 -25.53 -37.30
C ALA A 826 -21.23 -25.88 -36.10
N GLY A 827 -20.65 -26.49 -35.07
CA GLY A 827 -21.31 -27.01 -33.87
C GLY A 827 -22.13 -28.29 -34.08
N THR A 828 -22.00 -28.99 -35.22
CA THR A 828 -22.77 -30.23 -35.50
C THR A 828 -21.87 -31.45 -35.66
N SER A 829 -22.46 -32.65 -35.52
CA SER A 829 -21.76 -33.92 -35.66
C SER A 829 -22.54 -34.95 -36.47
N GLN A 830 -21.83 -35.94 -37.00
CA GLN A 830 -22.35 -37.04 -37.80
C GLN A 830 -21.80 -38.38 -37.29
N THR A 831 -22.58 -39.45 -37.43
CA THR A 831 -22.23 -40.76 -36.87
C THR A 831 -22.32 -41.88 -37.90
N LEU A 832 -21.27 -42.71 -37.92
CA LEU A 832 -21.20 -43.97 -38.66
C LEU A 832 -21.07 -45.13 -37.65
N THR A 833 -21.90 -46.15 -37.79
CA THR A 833 -21.78 -47.41 -37.02
C THR A 833 -21.48 -48.57 -37.97
N ILE A 834 -20.38 -49.28 -37.74
CA ILE A 834 -19.97 -50.45 -38.52
C ILE A 834 -20.08 -51.70 -37.66
N ARG A 835 -20.90 -52.66 -38.10
CA ARG A 835 -20.99 -53.98 -37.48
C ARG A 835 -20.02 -54.95 -38.13
N ALA A 836 -19.20 -55.60 -37.32
CA ALA A 836 -18.27 -56.63 -37.75
C ALA A 836 -18.26 -57.83 -36.80
N THR A 837 -17.75 -58.96 -37.28
CA THR A 837 -17.50 -60.17 -36.47
C THR A 837 -16.01 -60.34 -36.25
N MET A 838 -15.59 -60.51 -34.99
CA MET A 838 -14.19 -60.73 -34.64
C MET A 838 -13.66 -62.07 -35.17
N ASN A 839 -12.50 -62.06 -35.81
CA ASN A 839 -11.78 -63.24 -36.26
C ASN A 839 -10.85 -63.76 -35.15
N ALA A 840 -10.28 -64.96 -35.32
CA ALA A 840 -9.32 -65.52 -34.36
C ALA A 840 -7.87 -65.04 -34.60
N THR A 841 -7.65 -64.34 -35.71
CA THR A 841 -6.36 -63.87 -36.21
C THR A 841 -6.58 -62.61 -37.06
N GLY A 842 -5.57 -61.77 -37.15
CA GLY A 842 -5.56 -60.51 -37.88
C GLY A 842 -5.35 -59.33 -36.92
N GLU A 843 -5.34 -58.12 -37.46
CA GLU A 843 -5.20 -56.89 -36.67
C GLU A 843 -6.53 -56.53 -36.00
N HIS A 844 -6.51 -56.32 -34.69
CA HIS A 844 -7.70 -56.04 -33.88
C HIS A 844 -7.83 -54.58 -33.43
N THR A 845 -6.87 -53.72 -33.82
CA THR A 845 -6.96 -52.27 -33.68
C THR A 845 -7.56 -51.69 -34.94
N ASN A 846 -8.71 -51.03 -34.82
CA ASN A 846 -9.38 -50.41 -35.95
C ASN A 846 -9.20 -48.89 -35.88
N ILE A 847 -8.62 -48.29 -36.92
CA ILE A 847 -8.25 -46.86 -37.01
C ILE A 847 -9.15 -46.14 -38.02
N ALA A 848 -9.53 -44.90 -37.72
CA ALA A 848 -10.24 -43.98 -38.60
C ALA A 848 -9.49 -42.65 -38.67
N GLU A 849 -9.55 -41.97 -39.82
CA GLU A 849 -8.82 -40.72 -40.10
C GLU A 849 -9.67 -39.78 -40.97
N ILE A 850 -9.70 -38.49 -40.66
CA ILE A 850 -10.27 -37.46 -41.53
C ILE A 850 -9.24 -37.12 -42.62
N ILE A 851 -9.55 -37.43 -43.88
CA ILE A 851 -8.57 -37.37 -44.99
C ILE A 851 -8.80 -36.21 -45.96
N ASN A 852 -9.89 -35.46 -45.81
CA ASN A 852 -10.20 -34.32 -46.69
C ASN A 852 -11.23 -33.40 -46.06
N SER A 853 -11.00 -32.09 -46.19
CA SER A 853 -11.97 -31.01 -46.02
C SER A 853 -11.72 -29.96 -47.12
N ASP A 854 -12.77 -29.30 -47.61
CA ASP A 854 -12.63 -28.19 -48.56
C ASP A 854 -12.20 -26.88 -47.87
N LEU A 855 -12.40 -26.79 -46.55
CA LEU A 855 -11.90 -25.69 -45.72
C LEU A 855 -10.62 -26.13 -44.99
N PRO A 856 -9.62 -25.26 -44.83
CA PRO A 856 -8.47 -25.51 -43.98
C PRO A 856 -8.91 -25.81 -42.54
N ASP A 857 -8.25 -26.79 -41.94
CA ASP A 857 -8.36 -27.18 -40.55
C ASP A 857 -7.03 -26.84 -39.86
N PRO A 858 -6.96 -25.81 -38.99
CA PRO A 858 -5.68 -25.24 -38.56
C PRO A 858 -4.78 -26.14 -37.71
N ASP A 859 -5.36 -27.11 -36.99
CA ASP A 859 -4.68 -28.03 -36.08
C ASP A 859 -4.56 -29.47 -36.62
N SER A 860 -4.85 -29.66 -37.92
CA SER A 860 -4.81 -30.98 -38.56
C SER A 860 -3.84 -31.09 -39.75
N ASP A 861 -3.03 -32.15 -39.76
CA ASP A 861 -2.30 -32.61 -40.95
C ASP A 861 -2.61 -34.08 -41.27
N PRO A 862 -3.48 -34.36 -42.26
CA PRO A 862 -3.78 -35.74 -42.71
C PRO A 862 -2.61 -36.44 -43.43
N SER A 863 -1.39 -35.91 -43.34
CA SER A 863 -0.16 -36.50 -43.85
C SER A 863 0.81 -36.96 -42.75
N THR A 864 0.53 -36.63 -41.49
CA THR A 864 1.24 -37.14 -40.31
C THR A 864 0.49 -38.31 -39.68
N GLY A 865 1.20 -39.15 -38.92
CA GLY A 865 0.61 -40.38 -38.36
C GLY A 865 -0.04 -40.12 -37.00
N PRO A 866 -0.89 -41.05 -36.50
CA PRO A 866 -1.82 -40.89 -35.35
C PRO A 866 -1.17 -40.73 -33.96
N THR A 867 0.13 -40.41 -33.89
CA THR A 867 0.91 -40.29 -32.65
C THR A 867 1.89 -39.12 -32.69
N VAL A 868 1.77 -38.20 -33.66
CA VAL A 868 2.71 -37.10 -33.86
C VAL A 868 1.96 -35.79 -33.68
N ASP A 869 2.28 -35.06 -32.61
CA ASP A 869 1.99 -33.63 -32.46
C ASP A 869 2.91 -32.89 -33.45
N ASP A 870 2.38 -32.68 -34.66
CA ASP A 870 3.09 -32.15 -35.82
C ASP A 870 3.27 -30.62 -35.77
N LEU A 871 2.45 -29.93 -34.98
CA LEU A 871 2.54 -28.49 -34.70
C LEU A 871 3.37 -28.16 -33.45
N SER A 872 3.69 -29.15 -32.60
CA SER A 872 4.42 -28.99 -31.35
C SER A 872 3.82 -27.95 -30.40
N ASP A 873 2.49 -27.82 -30.43
CA ASP A 873 1.73 -26.83 -29.65
C ASP A 873 1.12 -27.43 -28.37
N ASN A 874 1.38 -28.71 -28.09
CA ASN A 874 0.79 -29.51 -27.01
C ASN A 874 -0.73 -29.72 -27.11
N ILE A 875 -1.33 -29.48 -28.27
CA ILE A 875 -2.69 -29.93 -28.60
C ILE A 875 -2.57 -31.28 -29.30
N ALA A 876 -3.46 -32.21 -28.97
CA ALA A 876 -3.40 -33.55 -29.56
C ALA A 876 -4.19 -33.54 -30.88
N ASP A 877 -3.57 -34.04 -31.96
CA ASP A 877 -4.25 -34.33 -33.23
C ASP A 877 -5.54 -35.14 -32.97
N ASP A 878 -6.69 -34.56 -33.33
CA ASP A 878 -8.00 -35.13 -33.08
C ASP A 878 -8.74 -35.56 -34.35
N ASP A 879 -8.02 -35.61 -35.48
CA ASP A 879 -8.50 -36.09 -36.77
C ASP A 879 -8.31 -37.59 -36.98
N GLU A 880 -7.66 -38.29 -36.03
CA GLU A 880 -7.70 -39.74 -35.93
C GLU A 880 -8.33 -40.28 -34.66
N ALA A 881 -8.98 -41.44 -34.82
CA ALA A 881 -9.46 -42.21 -33.68
C ALA A 881 -9.29 -43.71 -33.90
N SER A 882 -8.87 -44.41 -32.85
CA SER A 882 -8.70 -45.87 -32.86
C SER A 882 -9.52 -46.57 -31.78
N ALA A 883 -9.87 -47.83 -32.04
CA ALA A 883 -10.49 -48.70 -31.04
C ALA A 883 -9.90 -50.11 -31.15
N THR A 884 -9.35 -50.59 -30.04
CA THR A 884 -8.75 -51.94 -29.92
C THR A 884 -9.67 -52.86 -29.13
N VAL A 885 -9.89 -54.08 -29.63
CA VAL A 885 -10.57 -55.15 -28.90
C VAL A 885 -9.64 -56.35 -28.84
N SER A 886 -9.06 -56.61 -27.67
CA SER A 886 -8.08 -57.69 -27.48
C SER A 886 -8.72 -59.07 -27.65
N TYR A 887 -8.08 -59.93 -28.42
CA TYR A 887 -8.53 -61.30 -28.62
C TYR A 887 -8.25 -62.18 -27.40
N VAL A 888 -9.27 -62.85 -26.87
CA VAL A 888 -9.15 -63.80 -25.75
C VAL A 888 -9.26 -65.23 -26.27
N GLY A 889 -8.11 -65.88 -26.49
CA GLY A 889 -8.02 -67.29 -26.88
C GLY A 889 -7.98 -68.27 -25.70
N THR A 890 -8.06 -69.58 -25.96
CA THR A 890 -7.90 -70.67 -24.96
C THR A 890 -6.65 -71.55 -25.17
N GLY A 891 -5.81 -71.22 -26.15
CA GLY A 891 -4.68 -72.04 -26.58
C GLY A 891 -3.39 -71.79 -25.81
N ALA A 892 -2.25 -72.09 -26.44
CA ALA A 892 -0.94 -71.90 -25.83
C ALA A 892 -0.55 -70.42 -25.81
N VAL A 893 0.03 -69.96 -24.70
CA VAL A 893 0.50 -68.58 -24.56
C VAL A 893 1.93 -68.43 -25.06
N ILE A 894 2.18 -67.37 -25.83
CA ILE A 894 3.52 -66.85 -26.09
C ILE A 894 3.68 -65.50 -25.41
N SER A 895 4.83 -65.22 -24.82
CA SER A 895 5.09 -63.93 -24.16
C SER A 895 6.57 -63.60 -24.10
N GLY A 896 6.88 -62.30 -23.98
CA GLY A 896 8.22 -61.78 -23.79
C GLY A 896 8.18 -60.33 -23.31
N THR A 897 9.35 -59.70 -23.25
CA THR A 897 9.50 -58.30 -22.84
C THR A 897 10.30 -57.50 -23.88
N LEU A 898 9.88 -56.27 -24.16
CA LEU A 898 10.67 -55.24 -24.85
C LEU A 898 11.44 -54.45 -23.79
N PHE A 899 12.75 -54.36 -23.94
CA PHE A 899 13.60 -53.76 -22.91
C PHE A 899 14.84 -53.07 -23.47
N ILE A 900 15.44 -52.20 -22.67
CA ILE A 900 16.70 -51.52 -22.97
C ILE A 900 17.86 -52.46 -22.69
N ASP A 901 18.44 -53.04 -23.75
CA ASP A 901 19.59 -53.93 -23.73
C ASP A 901 20.90 -53.13 -23.90
N ASN A 902 21.09 -52.16 -23.01
CA ASN A 902 22.30 -51.32 -22.98
C ASN A 902 23.43 -51.91 -22.14
N GLY A 903 23.19 -53.01 -21.40
CA GLY A 903 24.17 -53.59 -20.49
C GLY A 903 24.33 -52.84 -19.18
N SER A 904 23.32 -52.07 -18.73
CA SER A 904 23.32 -51.45 -17.40
C SER A 904 23.48 -52.51 -16.31
N ASN A 905 24.68 -52.60 -15.71
CA ASN A 905 25.09 -53.66 -14.78
C ASN A 905 24.96 -55.10 -15.33
N ALA A 906 24.91 -55.26 -16.66
CA ALA A 906 24.70 -56.52 -17.38
C ALA A 906 25.59 -56.58 -18.65
N THR A 907 25.30 -57.50 -19.58
CA THR A 907 26.02 -57.61 -20.85
C THR A 907 25.17 -57.02 -21.96
N ALA A 908 25.61 -55.91 -22.55
CA ALA A 908 24.87 -55.27 -23.64
C ALA A 908 24.71 -56.20 -24.87
N PHE A 909 23.56 -56.07 -25.52
CA PHE A 909 23.19 -56.72 -26.80
C PHE A 909 23.11 -58.25 -26.73
N ASP A 910 22.80 -58.83 -25.57
CA ASP A 910 22.74 -60.28 -25.38
C ASP A 910 21.32 -60.87 -25.44
N GLY A 911 20.30 -60.02 -25.51
CA GLY A 911 18.90 -60.42 -25.59
C GLY A 911 18.38 -61.04 -24.29
N GLN A 912 18.99 -60.76 -23.14
CA GLN A 912 18.51 -61.20 -21.83
C GLN A 912 18.32 -60.00 -20.90
N GLN A 913 17.06 -59.66 -20.59
CA GLN A 913 16.79 -58.62 -19.60
C GLN A 913 17.37 -59.00 -18.23
N SER A 914 18.43 -58.32 -17.83
CA SER A 914 19.14 -58.61 -16.59
C SER A 914 19.82 -57.36 -16.00
N GLY A 915 20.29 -57.46 -14.76
CA GLY A 915 20.93 -56.31 -14.10
C GLY A 915 19.96 -55.13 -13.91
N GLY A 916 20.31 -53.97 -14.47
CA GLY A 916 19.55 -52.73 -14.43
C GLY A 916 18.82 -52.39 -15.73
N GLU A 917 18.66 -53.35 -16.63
CA GLU A 917 18.00 -53.17 -17.93
C GLU A 917 16.48 -53.02 -17.75
N LEU A 918 15.96 -51.88 -18.19
CA LEU A 918 14.56 -51.51 -17.99
C LEU A 918 13.68 -52.01 -19.13
N GLY A 919 12.57 -52.65 -18.78
CA GLY A 919 11.49 -52.89 -19.72
C GLY A 919 10.72 -51.60 -20.00
N GLY A 920 10.08 -51.52 -21.16
CA GLY A 920 9.25 -50.37 -21.49
C GLY A 920 8.47 -50.56 -22.78
N GLN A 921 7.44 -49.74 -22.94
CA GLN A 921 6.72 -49.58 -24.20
C GLN A 921 7.58 -48.75 -25.15
N ILE A 922 8.47 -49.43 -25.89
CA ILE A 922 9.52 -48.83 -26.74
C ILE A 922 9.45 -49.33 -28.19
N GLY A 923 8.36 -50.02 -28.53
CA GLY A 923 8.17 -50.69 -29.79
C GLY A 923 6.89 -51.53 -29.79
N GLN A 924 6.57 -52.08 -30.97
CA GLN A 924 5.41 -52.94 -31.17
C GLN A 924 5.84 -54.33 -31.63
N VAL A 925 5.17 -55.36 -31.12
CA VAL A 925 5.36 -56.76 -31.54
C VAL A 925 4.26 -57.17 -32.51
N SER A 926 4.64 -57.76 -33.63
CA SER A 926 3.76 -58.37 -34.62
C SER A 926 4.05 -59.86 -34.75
N ILE A 927 3.01 -60.69 -34.70
CA ILE A 927 3.11 -62.14 -34.82
C ILE A 927 2.50 -62.58 -36.16
N PHE A 928 3.22 -63.37 -36.95
CA PHE A 928 2.82 -63.83 -38.28
C PHE A 928 2.71 -65.35 -38.36
N ASP A 929 1.90 -65.85 -39.28
CA ASP A 929 1.81 -67.27 -39.61
C ASP A 929 2.87 -67.70 -40.64
N ALA A 930 2.88 -68.99 -40.98
CA ALA A 930 3.84 -69.57 -41.94
C ALA A 930 3.71 -69.03 -43.38
N SER A 931 2.60 -68.37 -43.71
CA SER A 931 2.35 -67.71 -45.00
C SER A 931 2.76 -66.23 -45.00
N GLY A 932 3.10 -65.69 -43.83
CA GLY A 932 3.39 -64.27 -43.61
C GLY A 932 2.13 -63.44 -43.31
N ALA A 933 0.97 -64.06 -43.05
CA ALA A 933 -0.23 -63.34 -42.64
C ALA A 933 -0.17 -63.00 -41.15
N LEU A 934 -0.63 -61.80 -40.78
CA LEU A 934 -0.65 -61.37 -39.38
C LEU A 934 -1.61 -62.24 -38.56
N ILE A 935 -1.11 -62.79 -37.47
CA ILE A 935 -1.89 -63.49 -36.44
C ILE A 935 -2.45 -62.48 -35.46
N ASP A 936 -1.60 -61.64 -34.87
CA ASP A 936 -2.00 -60.55 -33.98
C ASP A 936 -0.82 -59.62 -33.69
N THR A 937 -1.13 -58.44 -33.15
CA THR A 937 -0.17 -57.46 -32.60
C THR A 937 -0.47 -57.30 -31.11
N PRO A 938 0.11 -58.13 -30.23
CA PRO A 938 -0.18 -58.06 -28.81
C PRO A 938 0.20 -56.69 -28.23
N GLU A 939 -0.62 -56.19 -27.32
CA GLU A 939 -0.33 -54.98 -26.56
C GLU A 939 0.94 -55.18 -25.72
N VAL A 940 1.77 -54.14 -25.68
CA VAL A 940 2.97 -54.05 -24.85
C VAL A 940 2.61 -53.15 -23.68
N ASP A 941 2.67 -53.67 -22.45
CA ASP A 941 2.39 -52.88 -21.27
C ASP A 941 3.51 -51.88 -20.94
N ALA A 942 3.29 -51.00 -19.96
CA ALA A 942 4.25 -49.98 -19.56
C ALA A 942 5.60 -50.54 -19.08
N ASP A 943 5.63 -51.79 -18.61
CA ASP A 943 6.84 -52.51 -18.20
C ASP A 943 7.49 -53.26 -19.39
N GLY A 944 6.95 -53.10 -20.61
CA GLY A 944 7.43 -53.72 -21.84
C GLY A 944 6.96 -55.15 -22.06
N ASN A 945 6.11 -55.71 -21.21
CA ASN A 945 5.67 -57.09 -21.36
C ASN A 945 4.57 -57.20 -22.40
N TRP A 946 4.64 -58.25 -23.21
CA TRP A 946 3.61 -58.58 -24.18
C TRP A 946 3.24 -60.06 -24.08
N SER A 947 2.00 -60.37 -24.39
CA SER A 947 1.51 -61.75 -24.39
C SER A 947 0.44 -61.97 -25.45
N LEU A 948 0.50 -63.10 -26.12
CA LEU A 948 -0.52 -63.54 -27.07
C LEU A 948 -0.92 -64.98 -26.78
N THR A 949 -2.23 -65.24 -26.73
CA THR A 949 -2.75 -66.61 -26.69
C THR A 949 -3.01 -67.10 -28.10
N LEU A 950 -2.26 -68.10 -28.55
CA LEU A 950 -2.45 -68.71 -29.87
C LEU A 950 -3.80 -69.43 -29.95
N PRO A 951 -4.37 -69.61 -31.16
CA PRO A 951 -5.53 -70.47 -31.35
C PRO A 951 -5.34 -71.89 -30.80
N ASP A 952 -6.42 -72.51 -30.34
CA ASP A 952 -6.40 -73.88 -29.81
C ASP A 952 -5.78 -74.88 -30.81
N GLY A 953 -4.71 -75.56 -30.39
CA GLY A 953 -4.04 -76.57 -31.21
C GLY A 953 -3.15 -76.02 -32.32
N TYR A 954 -2.77 -74.75 -32.30
CA TYR A 954 -1.85 -74.15 -33.26
C TYR A 954 -0.47 -74.86 -33.27
N THR A 955 -0.02 -75.31 -34.45
CA THR A 955 1.25 -76.03 -34.65
C THR A 955 2.04 -75.59 -35.89
N GLU A 956 1.57 -74.55 -36.58
CA GLU A 956 2.27 -74.01 -37.74
C GLU A 956 3.41 -73.09 -37.31
N MET A 957 4.34 -72.80 -38.22
CA MET A 957 5.42 -71.85 -37.94
C MET A 957 4.80 -70.50 -37.55
N ILE A 958 5.35 -69.87 -36.51
CA ILE A 958 5.07 -68.48 -36.17
C ILE A 958 6.32 -67.64 -36.44
N GLY A 959 6.11 -66.45 -37.01
CA GLY A 959 7.10 -65.38 -37.08
C GLY A 959 6.80 -64.35 -36.01
N ILE A 960 7.84 -63.83 -35.38
CA ILE A 960 7.80 -62.70 -34.46
C ILE A 960 8.62 -61.61 -35.13
N SER A 961 8.06 -60.41 -35.22
CA SER A 961 8.73 -59.21 -35.69
C SER A 961 8.48 -58.11 -34.69
N SER A 962 9.48 -57.28 -34.45
CA SER A 962 9.32 -56.05 -33.68
C SER A 962 9.66 -54.83 -34.52
N THR A 963 9.01 -53.72 -34.18
CA THR A 963 9.29 -52.39 -34.73
C THR A 963 9.62 -51.47 -33.57
N ALA A 964 10.60 -50.57 -33.76
CA ALA A 964 10.99 -49.61 -32.74
C ALA A 964 10.16 -48.34 -32.83
N GLU A 965 9.82 -47.77 -31.67
CA GLU A 965 9.31 -46.40 -31.60
C GLU A 965 10.41 -45.39 -31.97
N THR A 966 10.00 -44.17 -32.31
CA THR A 966 10.91 -43.07 -32.64
C THR A 966 11.90 -42.85 -31.50
N GLY A 967 13.19 -42.80 -31.83
CA GLY A 967 14.26 -42.65 -30.83
C GLY A 967 14.76 -43.97 -30.24
N PHE A 968 14.35 -45.13 -30.76
CA PHE A 968 14.88 -46.44 -30.35
C PHE A 968 15.41 -47.25 -31.54
N LEU A 969 16.35 -48.17 -31.26
CA LEU A 969 16.91 -49.11 -32.23
C LEU A 969 16.89 -50.53 -31.67
N ILE A 970 16.47 -51.50 -32.48
CA ILE A 970 16.51 -52.92 -32.12
C ILE A 970 17.95 -53.44 -32.24
N VAL A 971 18.40 -54.22 -31.24
CA VAL A 971 19.79 -54.68 -31.15
C VAL A 971 19.95 -56.16 -30.84
N SER A 972 18.94 -56.82 -30.26
CA SER A 972 19.03 -58.22 -29.84
C SER A 972 17.66 -58.93 -29.76
N ASN A 973 17.65 -60.27 -29.84
CA ASN A 973 16.48 -61.15 -29.69
C ASN A 973 16.82 -62.39 -28.85
N ASN A 974 15.95 -62.82 -27.94
CA ASN A 974 16.10 -64.05 -27.17
C ASN A 974 15.54 -65.28 -27.92
N THR A 975 16.40 -65.99 -28.65
CA THR A 975 15.98 -67.20 -29.40
C THR A 975 16.32 -68.52 -28.68
N ASN A 976 16.68 -68.47 -27.40
CA ASN A 976 17.23 -69.63 -26.68
C ASN A 976 16.16 -70.71 -26.43
N GLY A 977 16.44 -71.94 -26.84
CA GLY A 977 15.58 -73.09 -26.56
C GLY A 977 14.35 -73.24 -27.47
N LEU A 978 14.22 -72.41 -28.52
CA LEU A 978 13.11 -72.48 -29.46
C LEU A 978 13.25 -73.66 -30.45
N PRO A 979 12.18 -74.46 -30.65
CA PRO A 979 12.21 -75.60 -31.57
C PRO A 979 12.11 -75.17 -33.04
N GLU A 980 12.88 -75.83 -33.91
CA GLU A 980 12.85 -75.61 -35.37
C GLU A 980 13.01 -74.11 -35.77
N LEU A 981 13.85 -73.38 -35.05
CA LEU A 981 14.18 -71.97 -35.32
C LEU A 981 14.69 -71.79 -36.77
N ASN A 982 14.01 -70.94 -37.54
CA ASN A 982 14.23 -70.75 -38.98
C ASN A 982 14.96 -69.43 -39.32
N ASP A 983 15.10 -68.50 -38.36
CA ASP A 983 15.97 -67.32 -38.45
C ASP A 983 17.11 -67.41 -37.43
N GLN A 984 18.34 -67.12 -37.85
CA GLN A 984 19.52 -67.13 -36.98
C GLN A 984 20.05 -65.71 -36.72
N ASN A 985 19.44 -64.66 -37.30
CA ASN A 985 19.81 -63.30 -36.98
C ASN A 985 19.23 -62.92 -35.61
N THR A 986 20.10 -62.77 -34.62
CA THR A 986 19.66 -62.48 -33.24
C THR A 986 19.59 -60.99 -32.96
N ARG A 987 19.54 -60.11 -33.98
CA ARG A 987 19.79 -58.66 -33.82
C ARG A 987 18.86 -57.73 -34.60
N ASP A 988 17.84 -58.24 -35.27
CA ASP A 988 16.98 -57.47 -36.17
C ASP A 988 15.51 -57.45 -35.73
N GLY A 989 15.19 -57.91 -34.52
CA GLY A 989 13.81 -57.96 -34.05
C GLY A 989 12.96 -59.08 -34.67
N ILE A 990 13.53 -59.90 -35.57
CA ILE A 990 12.77 -60.84 -36.39
C ILE A 990 13.26 -62.26 -36.15
N TYR A 991 12.36 -63.18 -35.81
CA TYR A 991 12.67 -64.60 -35.78
C TYR A 991 11.41 -65.47 -35.90
N SER A 992 11.59 -66.72 -36.34
CA SER A 992 10.47 -67.65 -36.52
C SER A 992 10.78 -69.05 -36.00
N PHE A 993 9.79 -69.70 -35.39
CA PHE A 993 9.93 -71.04 -34.83
C PHE A 993 8.61 -71.83 -34.92
N ARG A 994 8.66 -73.16 -34.74
CA ARG A 994 7.46 -74.01 -34.81
C ARG A 994 7.02 -74.46 -33.41
N PRO A 995 5.94 -73.90 -32.84
CA PRO A 995 5.46 -74.28 -31.52
C PRO A 995 4.91 -75.71 -31.51
N ALA A 996 5.13 -76.42 -30.40
CA ALA A 996 4.49 -77.70 -30.14
C ALA A 996 3.06 -77.48 -29.63
N ALA A 997 2.12 -78.33 -30.06
CA ALA A 997 0.70 -78.21 -29.70
C ALA A 997 0.49 -78.06 -28.18
N GLY A 998 -0.19 -76.99 -27.77
CA GLY A 998 -0.52 -76.72 -26.37
C GLY A 998 0.66 -76.36 -25.46
N THR A 999 1.85 -76.08 -26.01
CA THR A 999 3.05 -75.70 -25.24
C THR A 999 3.23 -74.19 -25.29
N SER A 1000 3.33 -73.56 -24.11
CA SER A 1000 3.58 -72.12 -23.98
C SER A 1000 5.07 -71.80 -24.06
N TYR A 1001 5.41 -70.65 -24.65
CA TYR A 1001 6.78 -70.17 -24.80
C TYR A 1001 6.89 -68.79 -24.17
N LEU A 1002 7.67 -68.68 -23.10
CA LEU A 1002 7.85 -67.45 -22.34
C LEU A 1002 9.27 -66.91 -22.56
N ASN A 1003 9.48 -65.63 -22.25
CA ASN A 1003 10.76 -64.92 -22.38
C ASN A 1003 11.24 -64.78 -23.84
N LEU A 1004 10.31 -64.48 -24.73
CA LEU A 1004 10.56 -64.16 -26.14
C LEU A 1004 11.04 -62.70 -26.28
N ASP A 1005 12.07 -62.35 -25.52
CA ASP A 1005 12.46 -60.97 -25.26
C ASP A 1005 13.19 -60.33 -26.45
N ILE A 1006 13.02 -59.01 -26.62
CA ILE A 1006 13.63 -58.23 -27.70
C ILE A 1006 14.28 -56.99 -27.09
N GLY A 1007 15.59 -56.84 -27.32
CA GLY A 1007 16.39 -55.78 -26.76
C GLY A 1007 16.53 -54.59 -27.70
N PHE A 1008 16.42 -53.39 -27.11
CA PHE A 1008 16.52 -52.09 -27.76
C PHE A 1008 17.62 -51.25 -27.12
N ILE A 1009 17.99 -50.17 -27.79
CA ILE A 1009 18.75 -49.07 -27.21
C ILE A 1009 18.12 -47.74 -27.59
N ARG A 1010 18.34 -46.72 -26.77
CA ARG A 1010 18.01 -45.35 -27.17
C ARG A 1010 18.94 -44.90 -28.27
N SER A 1011 18.35 -44.26 -29.27
CA SER A 1011 19.02 -43.51 -30.31
C SER A 1011 19.94 -42.46 -29.68
N ALA A 1012 21.18 -42.38 -30.16
CA ALA A 1012 22.08 -41.28 -29.83
C ALA A 1012 21.50 -39.95 -30.31
N THR A 1013 21.74 -38.89 -29.54
CA THR A 1013 21.27 -37.54 -29.84
C THR A 1013 22.43 -36.56 -29.85
N LEU A 1014 22.25 -35.45 -30.57
CA LEU A 1014 23.13 -34.30 -30.58
C LEU A 1014 22.24 -33.06 -30.35
N ALA A 1015 22.68 -32.15 -29.48
CA ALA A 1015 21.95 -30.93 -29.12
C ALA A 1015 21.43 -30.16 -30.34
N SER A 1016 20.29 -29.48 -30.19
CA SER A 1016 19.56 -28.77 -31.25
C SER A 1016 20.36 -27.67 -31.94
N ASP A 1017 19.84 -27.23 -33.09
CA ASP A 1017 20.37 -26.16 -33.93
C ASP A 1017 20.64 -24.85 -33.17
N GLN A 1018 21.79 -24.22 -33.40
CA GLN A 1018 22.16 -22.94 -32.78
C GLN A 1018 22.28 -21.81 -33.80
N GLN A 1019 21.98 -20.59 -33.37
CA GLN A 1019 22.25 -19.37 -34.14
C GLN A 1019 23.16 -18.43 -33.34
N ALA A 1020 24.18 -17.88 -33.99
CA ALA A 1020 25.07 -16.90 -33.37
C ALA A 1020 25.56 -15.85 -34.36
N ALA A 1021 25.92 -14.68 -33.85
CA ALA A 1021 26.55 -13.62 -34.62
C ALA A 1021 28.06 -13.54 -34.31
N MET A 1022 28.88 -13.21 -35.31
CA MET A 1022 30.30 -12.97 -35.13
C MET A 1022 30.85 -11.91 -36.09
N TRP A 1023 31.98 -11.31 -35.74
CA TRP A 1023 32.61 -10.27 -36.57
C TRP A 1023 33.63 -10.86 -37.56
N PRO A 1024 33.95 -10.13 -38.65
CA PRO A 1024 35.06 -10.50 -39.52
C PRO A 1024 36.37 -10.62 -38.75
N GLY A 1025 37.00 -11.80 -38.77
CA GLY A 1025 38.25 -12.07 -38.05
C GLY A 1025 38.07 -12.59 -36.61
N GLN A 1026 36.85 -12.67 -36.08
CA GLN A 1026 36.57 -13.17 -34.74
C GLN A 1026 36.65 -14.70 -34.66
N VAL A 1027 36.83 -15.21 -33.45
CA VAL A 1027 36.65 -16.62 -33.09
C VAL A 1027 35.55 -16.69 -32.02
N ILE A 1028 34.56 -17.57 -32.20
CA ILE A 1028 33.53 -17.88 -31.20
C ILE A 1028 33.46 -19.39 -30.98
N ASN A 1029 32.88 -19.80 -29.85
CA ASN A 1029 32.71 -21.20 -29.44
C ASN A 1029 31.22 -21.49 -29.32
N LEU A 1030 30.74 -22.54 -29.99
CA LEU A 1030 29.37 -23.05 -29.85
C LEU A 1030 29.40 -24.42 -29.17
N SER A 1031 28.76 -24.52 -28.01
CA SER A 1031 28.74 -25.74 -27.20
C SER A 1031 27.70 -26.72 -27.71
N HIS A 1032 28.08 -27.98 -27.84
CA HIS A 1032 27.22 -29.08 -28.28
C HIS A 1032 27.27 -30.20 -27.26
N ARG A 1033 26.15 -30.88 -27.10
CA ARG A 1033 26.03 -32.04 -26.19
C ARG A 1033 25.58 -33.25 -26.99
N TYR A 1034 26.41 -34.28 -26.98
CA TYR A 1034 26.09 -35.58 -27.56
C TYR A 1034 25.79 -36.56 -26.43
N THR A 1035 24.71 -37.34 -26.56
CA THR A 1035 24.40 -38.42 -25.61
C THR A 1035 24.22 -39.75 -26.30
N ALA A 1036 24.64 -40.83 -25.65
CA ALA A 1036 24.39 -42.19 -26.10
C ALA A 1036 24.23 -43.13 -24.92
N ASP A 1037 23.30 -44.07 -25.07
CA ASP A 1037 22.88 -44.96 -23.98
C ASP A 1037 23.31 -46.40 -24.23
N ALA A 1038 24.45 -46.64 -24.89
CA ALA A 1038 24.95 -47.99 -25.15
C ALA A 1038 26.44 -48.01 -25.47
N SER A 1039 27.06 -49.19 -25.32
CA SER A 1039 28.49 -49.36 -25.60
C SER A 1039 28.83 -49.36 -27.10
N GLY A 1040 29.91 -48.67 -27.48
CA GLY A 1040 30.27 -48.48 -28.88
C GLY A 1040 31.34 -47.41 -29.12
N THR A 1041 31.32 -46.81 -30.31
CA THR A 1041 32.17 -45.67 -30.69
C THR A 1041 31.40 -44.64 -31.49
N VAL A 1042 31.70 -43.36 -31.35
CA VAL A 1042 31.14 -42.25 -32.17
C VAL A 1042 32.25 -41.50 -32.92
N VAL A 1043 31.95 -41.08 -34.15
CA VAL A 1043 32.79 -40.21 -34.98
C VAL A 1043 32.05 -38.89 -35.20
N PHE A 1044 32.67 -37.77 -34.85
CA PHE A 1044 32.12 -36.44 -35.12
C PHE A 1044 32.72 -35.85 -36.39
N ASP A 1045 31.91 -35.17 -37.18
CA ASP A 1045 32.34 -34.46 -38.39
C ASP A 1045 31.59 -33.13 -38.53
N VAL A 1046 32.16 -32.20 -39.30
CA VAL A 1046 31.53 -30.91 -39.62
C VAL A 1046 31.40 -30.77 -41.12
N ASP A 1047 30.15 -30.66 -41.59
CA ASP A 1047 29.87 -30.30 -42.98
C ASP A 1047 29.68 -28.79 -43.10
N ILE A 1048 30.57 -28.14 -43.85
CA ILE A 1048 30.53 -26.71 -44.11
C ILE A 1048 30.91 -26.44 -45.57
N SER A 1049 30.19 -25.51 -46.20
CA SER A 1049 30.43 -25.17 -47.61
C SER A 1049 31.89 -24.74 -47.84
N PRO A 1050 32.56 -25.21 -48.91
CA PRO A 1050 33.97 -24.87 -49.19
C PRO A 1050 34.24 -23.37 -49.39
N ASN A 1051 33.20 -22.57 -49.65
CA ASN A 1051 33.28 -21.11 -49.82
C ASN A 1051 32.62 -20.34 -48.67
N SER A 1052 32.39 -20.99 -47.51
CA SER A 1052 31.81 -20.35 -46.34
C SER A 1052 32.69 -19.17 -45.86
N PRO A 1053 32.08 -18.05 -45.38
CA PRO A 1053 32.84 -16.94 -44.80
C PRO A 1053 33.51 -17.31 -43.46
N VAL A 1054 33.19 -18.48 -42.88
CA VAL A 1054 33.75 -18.99 -41.63
C VAL A 1054 34.37 -20.39 -41.81
N SER A 1055 35.30 -20.76 -40.93
CA SER A 1055 35.83 -22.12 -40.79
C SER A 1055 35.56 -22.66 -39.39
N VAL A 1056 35.25 -23.95 -39.28
CA VAL A 1056 34.85 -24.60 -38.01
C VAL A 1056 35.79 -25.77 -37.70
N ALA A 1057 36.11 -25.95 -36.42
CA ALA A 1057 36.84 -27.12 -35.91
C ALA A 1057 36.25 -27.57 -34.57
N LEU A 1058 36.16 -28.88 -34.34
CA LEU A 1058 35.59 -29.47 -33.12
C LEU A 1058 36.66 -29.75 -32.06
N PHE A 1059 36.32 -29.44 -30.82
CA PHE A 1059 37.11 -29.70 -29.62
C PHE A 1059 36.27 -30.43 -28.58
N SER A 1060 36.90 -31.23 -27.74
CA SER A 1060 36.29 -31.77 -26.52
C SER A 1060 36.23 -30.69 -25.45
N ASP A 1061 35.23 -30.81 -24.59
CA ASP A 1061 35.02 -29.97 -23.41
C ASP A 1061 34.65 -30.92 -22.26
N ALA A 1062 35.64 -31.41 -21.50
CA ALA A 1062 35.41 -32.48 -20.53
C ALA A 1062 34.60 -32.06 -19.29
N ASN A 1063 34.53 -30.77 -18.99
CA ASN A 1063 33.78 -30.20 -17.87
C ASN A 1063 32.50 -29.45 -18.31
N CYS A 1064 32.19 -29.43 -19.61
CA CYS A 1064 31.03 -28.79 -20.21
C CYS A 1064 30.95 -27.27 -19.92
N ASP A 1065 32.11 -26.59 -19.81
CA ASP A 1065 32.17 -25.17 -19.47
C ASP A 1065 32.17 -24.22 -20.69
N GLY A 1066 32.13 -24.77 -21.91
CA GLY A 1066 32.17 -24.04 -23.17
C GLY A 1066 33.57 -23.67 -23.65
N THR A 1067 34.61 -24.11 -22.94
CA THR A 1067 36.01 -23.86 -23.31
C THR A 1067 36.56 -25.03 -24.15
N PRO A 1068 37.13 -24.78 -25.34
CA PRO A 1068 37.73 -25.83 -26.15
C PRO A 1068 39.04 -26.32 -25.50
N GLU A 1069 39.10 -27.61 -25.17
CA GLU A 1069 40.28 -28.22 -24.55
C GLU A 1069 41.16 -28.92 -25.60
N GLU A 1070 40.76 -30.09 -26.08
CA GLU A 1070 41.54 -30.94 -26.99
C GLU A 1070 40.81 -31.13 -28.34
N PRO A 1071 41.50 -31.09 -29.49
CA PRO A 1071 40.85 -31.27 -30.78
C PRO A 1071 40.33 -32.70 -30.98
N ILE A 1072 39.11 -32.83 -31.50
CA ILE A 1072 38.53 -34.13 -31.87
C ILE A 1072 39.07 -34.53 -33.24
N THR A 1073 39.95 -35.53 -33.30
CA THR A 1073 40.54 -36.02 -34.56
C THR A 1073 40.39 -37.52 -34.79
N ALA A 1074 39.71 -38.23 -33.88
CA ALA A 1074 39.52 -39.68 -33.93
C ALA A 1074 38.18 -40.07 -33.29
N SER A 1075 37.74 -41.31 -33.52
CA SER A 1075 36.54 -41.90 -32.90
C SER A 1075 36.64 -41.91 -31.37
N GLN A 1076 35.56 -41.52 -30.69
CA GLN A 1076 35.45 -41.53 -29.23
C GLN A 1076 34.73 -42.80 -28.75
N PRO A 1077 35.17 -43.43 -27.63
CA PRO A 1077 34.43 -44.54 -27.04
C PRO A 1077 33.13 -44.04 -26.38
N ILE A 1078 32.08 -44.83 -26.45
CA ILE A 1078 30.82 -44.61 -25.73
C ILE A 1078 30.46 -45.87 -24.92
N ASN A 1079 29.81 -45.66 -23.78
CA ASN A 1079 29.27 -46.64 -22.84
C ASN A 1079 27.80 -46.25 -22.52
N PRO A 1080 27.04 -47.06 -21.76
CA PRO A 1080 25.74 -46.62 -21.23
C PRO A 1080 25.85 -45.27 -20.51
N ASP A 1081 24.84 -44.41 -20.67
CA ASP A 1081 24.80 -43.04 -20.13
C ASP A 1081 25.98 -42.13 -20.51
N THR A 1082 26.60 -42.33 -21.68
CA THR A 1082 27.69 -41.46 -22.12
C THR A 1082 27.18 -40.11 -22.57
N GLU A 1083 27.73 -39.07 -21.96
CA GLU A 1083 27.61 -37.69 -22.40
C GLU A 1083 28.98 -37.19 -22.87
N ILE A 1084 29.02 -36.58 -24.06
CA ILE A 1084 30.21 -35.92 -24.60
C ILE A 1084 29.84 -34.47 -24.88
N CYS A 1085 30.47 -33.55 -24.16
CA CYS A 1085 30.43 -32.13 -24.43
C CYS A 1085 31.51 -31.77 -25.45
N LEU A 1086 31.09 -31.03 -26.47
CA LEU A 1086 31.89 -30.61 -27.61
C LEU A 1086 31.80 -29.10 -27.77
N VAL A 1087 32.86 -28.50 -28.28
CA VAL A 1087 32.87 -27.09 -28.68
C VAL A 1087 33.22 -26.99 -30.16
N ALA A 1088 32.28 -26.46 -30.94
CA ALA A 1088 32.53 -26.03 -32.31
C ALA A 1088 33.19 -24.64 -32.26
N ARG A 1089 34.50 -24.59 -32.49
CA ARG A 1089 35.25 -23.33 -32.57
C ARG A 1089 35.14 -22.77 -33.98
N VAL A 1090 34.34 -21.71 -34.13
CA VAL A 1090 34.07 -21.02 -35.40
C VAL A 1090 35.01 -19.84 -35.55
N THR A 1091 35.65 -19.69 -36.70
CA THR A 1091 36.55 -18.57 -37.03
C THR A 1091 36.09 -17.88 -38.32
N SER A 1092 35.89 -16.56 -38.29
CA SER A 1092 35.57 -15.80 -39.50
C SER A 1092 36.82 -15.27 -40.18
N GLY A 1093 36.83 -15.24 -41.52
CA GLY A 1093 37.85 -14.49 -42.26
C GLY A 1093 37.71 -12.97 -42.01
N SER A 1094 38.82 -12.23 -42.01
CA SER A 1094 38.82 -10.77 -41.80
C SER A 1094 38.17 -9.96 -42.95
N GLY A 1095 37.89 -10.60 -44.09
CA GLY A 1095 37.18 -10.02 -45.23
C GLY A 1095 35.76 -10.54 -45.40
N ALA A 1096 35.17 -11.17 -44.38
CA ALA A 1096 33.80 -11.68 -44.45
C ALA A 1096 32.78 -10.52 -44.63
N PRO A 1097 31.84 -10.62 -45.59
CA PRO A 1097 30.88 -9.55 -45.85
C PRO A 1097 29.82 -9.43 -44.74
N ASN A 1098 29.43 -8.20 -44.41
CA ASN A 1098 28.38 -7.91 -43.44
C ASN A 1098 27.02 -8.50 -43.89
N GLY A 1099 26.28 -9.11 -42.97
CA GLY A 1099 25.03 -9.83 -43.24
C GLY A 1099 25.21 -11.20 -43.90
N ALA A 1100 26.46 -11.67 -44.07
CA ALA A 1100 26.70 -13.01 -44.61
C ALA A 1100 26.25 -14.07 -43.59
N SER A 1101 25.38 -14.98 -44.03
CA SER A 1101 24.96 -16.14 -43.25
C SER A 1101 25.74 -17.38 -43.66
N ALA A 1102 26.25 -18.13 -42.69
CA ALA A 1102 27.05 -19.33 -42.87
C ALA A 1102 26.46 -20.49 -42.05
N PRO A 1103 25.56 -21.28 -42.64
CA PRO A 1103 25.12 -22.52 -42.02
C PRO A 1103 26.23 -23.59 -42.09
N PHE A 1104 26.37 -24.38 -41.04
CA PHE A 1104 27.19 -25.58 -41.02
C PHE A 1104 26.50 -26.66 -40.17
N GLN A 1105 26.78 -27.92 -40.46
CA GLN A 1105 26.17 -29.05 -39.76
C GLN A 1105 27.24 -29.77 -38.94
N VAL A 1106 27.01 -29.96 -37.64
CA VAL A 1106 27.78 -30.92 -36.84
C VAL A 1106 27.07 -32.25 -36.92
N SER A 1107 27.80 -33.30 -37.24
CA SER A 1107 27.26 -34.67 -37.36
C SER A 1107 28.01 -35.62 -36.45
N ALA A 1108 27.30 -36.61 -35.95
CA ALA A 1108 27.79 -37.67 -35.09
C ALA A 1108 27.35 -39.01 -35.68
N VAL A 1109 28.31 -39.84 -36.10
CA VAL A 1109 28.04 -41.20 -36.59
C VAL A 1109 28.47 -42.20 -35.53
N THR A 1110 27.49 -42.89 -34.97
CA THR A 1110 27.63 -43.83 -33.85
C THR A 1110 27.58 -45.26 -34.34
N THR A 1111 28.50 -46.09 -33.88
CA THR A 1111 28.56 -47.54 -34.14
C THR A 1111 28.48 -48.29 -32.82
N TYR A 1112 27.45 -49.13 -32.63
CA TYR A 1112 27.18 -49.81 -31.37
C TYR A 1112 27.85 -51.19 -31.30
N GLY A 1113 28.90 -51.32 -30.49
CA GLY A 1113 29.66 -52.56 -30.28
C GLY A 1113 29.93 -53.37 -31.56
N ASN A 1114 29.68 -54.68 -31.50
CA ASN A 1114 29.75 -55.59 -32.66
C ASN A 1114 28.35 -55.88 -33.25
N THR A 1115 27.36 -55.01 -33.02
CA THR A 1115 25.99 -55.21 -33.51
C THR A 1115 25.88 -55.06 -35.03
N GLY A 1116 26.75 -54.26 -35.63
CA GLY A 1116 26.63 -53.85 -37.04
C GLY A 1116 25.64 -52.71 -37.25
N VAL A 1117 24.99 -52.21 -36.19
CA VAL A 1117 24.08 -51.07 -36.23
C VAL A 1117 24.86 -49.76 -36.16
N THR A 1118 24.58 -48.85 -37.08
CA THR A 1118 25.12 -47.50 -37.11
C THR A 1118 24.00 -46.48 -37.15
N GLN A 1119 24.16 -45.38 -36.43
CA GLN A 1119 23.20 -44.28 -36.39
C GLN A 1119 23.91 -42.95 -36.64
N SER A 1120 23.26 -42.04 -37.35
CA SER A 1120 23.70 -40.65 -37.49
C SER A 1120 22.77 -39.70 -36.74
N ALA A 1121 23.35 -38.76 -35.98
CA ALA A 1121 22.67 -37.59 -35.45
C ALA A 1121 23.35 -36.32 -35.99
N SER A 1122 22.62 -35.24 -36.16
CA SER A 1122 23.19 -33.97 -36.64
C SER A 1122 22.36 -32.78 -36.20
N ASN A 1123 23.00 -31.63 -36.05
CA ASN A 1123 22.35 -30.33 -35.88
C ASN A 1123 22.91 -29.32 -36.88
N THR A 1124 22.10 -28.35 -37.26
CA THR A 1124 22.45 -27.30 -38.23
C THR A 1124 22.60 -25.96 -37.52
N ASP A 1125 23.83 -25.50 -37.36
CA ASP A 1125 24.11 -24.19 -36.80
C ASP A 1125 24.16 -23.12 -37.87
N ARG A 1126 23.80 -21.88 -37.53
CA ARG A 1126 23.86 -20.72 -38.42
C ARG A 1126 24.63 -19.56 -37.80
N ILE A 1127 25.63 -19.09 -38.53
CA ILE A 1127 26.42 -17.92 -38.16
C ILE A 1127 26.08 -16.73 -39.02
N THR A 1128 25.85 -15.56 -38.42
CA THR A 1128 25.67 -14.29 -39.13
C THR A 1128 26.87 -13.36 -38.90
N ILE A 1129 27.41 -12.77 -39.97
CA ILE A 1129 28.54 -11.84 -39.87
C ILE A 1129 28.06 -10.40 -39.66
N GLU A 1130 28.48 -9.77 -38.57
CA GLU A 1130 28.08 -8.40 -38.18
C GLU A 1130 29.28 -7.44 -38.07
N THR A 1131 29.04 -6.12 -38.19
CA THR A 1131 30.09 -5.08 -38.05
C THR A 1131 30.04 -4.34 -36.71
N GLN A 1132 31.21 -4.16 -36.07
CA GLN A 1132 31.43 -3.47 -34.79
C GLN A 1132 31.59 -1.94 -34.92
N GLN A 1133 31.01 -1.17 -33.98
CA GLN A 1133 31.38 0.22 -33.64
C GLN A 1133 31.72 0.32 -32.14
N SER A 1134 32.91 0.85 -31.79
CA SER A 1134 33.15 1.39 -30.44
C SER A 1134 32.57 2.80 -30.37
N THR A 1135 31.66 3.04 -29.42
CA THR A 1135 30.99 4.33 -29.26
C THR A 1135 31.28 4.86 -27.86
N LEU A 1136 32.01 5.97 -27.78
CA LEU A 1136 32.26 6.70 -26.53
C LEU A 1136 31.37 7.95 -26.48
N ARG A 1137 30.72 8.16 -25.34
CA ARG A 1137 29.96 9.38 -25.03
C ARG A 1137 30.78 10.25 -24.09
N LEU A 1138 30.97 11.52 -24.46
CA LEU A 1138 31.60 12.53 -23.59
C LEU A 1138 30.56 13.54 -23.12
N THR A 1139 30.60 13.86 -21.84
CA THR A 1139 29.83 14.96 -21.23
C THR A 1139 30.80 15.90 -20.52
N LYS A 1140 30.56 17.21 -20.60
CA LYS A 1140 31.40 18.23 -19.95
C LYS A 1140 30.52 19.20 -19.20
N THR A 1141 30.84 19.42 -17.93
CA THR A 1141 30.15 20.35 -17.04
C THR A 1141 31.14 21.34 -16.45
N VAL A 1142 30.61 22.45 -15.95
CA VAL A 1142 31.33 23.55 -15.31
C VAL A 1142 30.56 24.04 -14.09
N ARG A 1143 31.28 24.30 -13.01
CA ARG A 1143 30.79 25.07 -11.87
C ARG A 1143 31.78 26.17 -11.49
N ASN A 1144 31.28 27.32 -11.07
CA ASN A 1144 32.09 28.33 -10.39
C ASN A 1144 32.28 27.89 -8.93
N VAL A 1145 33.46 27.37 -8.62
CA VAL A 1145 33.80 26.92 -7.26
C VAL A 1145 34.09 28.08 -6.31
N THR A 1146 34.33 29.30 -6.82
CA THR A 1146 34.48 30.47 -5.97
C THR A 1146 33.14 31.05 -5.53
N ALA A 1147 32.14 30.99 -6.41
CA ALA A 1147 30.77 31.42 -6.13
C ALA A 1147 29.82 30.25 -5.81
N ASN A 1148 30.35 29.06 -5.54
CA ASN A 1148 29.63 27.81 -5.23
C ASN A 1148 28.40 27.47 -6.09
N THR A 1149 28.37 27.92 -7.34
CA THR A 1149 27.23 27.69 -8.24
C THR A 1149 27.03 26.19 -8.55
N ALA A 1150 25.81 25.80 -8.89
CA ALA A 1150 25.48 24.44 -9.32
C ALA A 1150 26.29 23.97 -10.55
N VAL A 1151 26.46 22.66 -10.67
CA VAL A 1151 27.11 22.03 -11.83
C VAL A 1151 26.19 22.09 -13.04
N SER A 1152 26.61 22.80 -14.09
CA SER A 1152 25.83 22.97 -15.32
C SER A 1152 26.72 22.82 -16.55
N THR A 1153 26.16 22.91 -17.76
CA THR A 1153 26.95 23.00 -19.01
C THR A 1153 27.38 24.44 -19.34
N GLN A 1154 26.82 25.42 -18.62
CA GLN A 1154 27.15 26.84 -18.72
C GLN A 1154 27.21 27.46 -17.32
N ASN A 1155 28.07 28.46 -17.11
CA ASN A 1155 28.17 29.18 -15.84
C ASN A 1155 28.64 30.63 -16.06
N SER A 1156 28.38 31.52 -15.10
CA SER A 1156 28.85 32.91 -15.06
C SER A 1156 29.96 33.08 -14.03
N ALA A 1157 30.95 33.92 -14.33
CA ALA A 1157 32.06 34.18 -13.42
C ALA A 1157 32.61 35.59 -13.55
N ALA A 1158 32.99 36.17 -12.41
CA ALA A 1158 33.68 37.45 -12.34
C ALA A 1158 35.19 37.28 -12.52
N SER A 1159 35.90 38.39 -12.77
CA SER A 1159 37.36 38.38 -12.81
C SER A 1159 37.93 37.98 -11.44
N GLY A 1160 38.77 36.95 -11.42
CA GLY A 1160 39.35 36.40 -10.20
C GLY A 1160 38.75 35.06 -9.77
N ASP A 1161 37.55 34.72 -10.22
CA ASP A 1161 36.86 33.47 -9.86
C ASP A 1161 37.57 32.24 -10.40
N VAL A 1162 37.40 31.12 -9.71
CA VAL A 1162 37.89 29.81 -10.12
C VAL A 1162 36.72 28.96 -10.60
N LEU A 1163 36.81 28.47 -11.84
CA LEU A 1163 35.87 27.55 -12.46
C LEU A 1163 36.45 26.14 -12.46
N GLU A 1164 35.66 25.14 -12.06
CA GLU A 1164 35.98 23.72 -12.19
C GLU A 1164 35.23 23.14 -13.39
N TYR A 1165 35.97 22.57 -14.34
CA TYR A 1165 35.43 21.82 -15.45
C TYR A 1165 35.60 20.32 -15.20
N LYS A 1166 34.53 19.54 -15.36
CA LYS A 1166 34.55 18.08 -15.25
C LYS A 1166 34.15 17.46 -16.59
N ILE A 1167 34.98 16.56 -17.12
CA ILE A 1167 34.74 15.80 -18.34
C ILE A 1167 34.49 14.35 -17.93
N THR A 1168 33.34 13.79 -18.30
CA THR A 1168 33.00 12.39 -18.07
C THR A 1168 32.96 11.63 -19.39
N VAL A 1169 33.68 10.51 -19.44
CA VAL A 1169 33.72 9.58 -20.57
C VAL A 1169 32.96 8.32 -20.18
N GLU A 1170 32.09 7.85 -21.07
CA GLU A 1170 31.31 6.63 -20.93
C GLU A 1170 31.43 5.79 -22.19
N ASN A 1171 31.65 4.49 -22.02
CA ASN A 1171 31.63 3.55 -23.14
C ASN A 1171 30.23 2.98 -23.32
N ILE A 1172 29.50 3.51 -24.31
CA ILE A 1172 28.14 3.07 -24.66
C ILE A 1172 28.15 2.04 -25.80
N GLY A 1173 29.33 1.63 -26.27
CA GLY A 1173 29.50 0.57 -27.26
C GLY A 1173 29.54 -0.81 -26.60
N THR A 1174 29.47 -1.85 -27.43
CA THR A 1174 29.52 -3.26 -26.98
C THR A 1174 30.95 -3.81 -26.87
N LEU A 1175 31.98 -2.99 -27.13
CA LEU A 1175 33.40 -3.33 -26.98
C LEU A 1175 34.13 -2.40 -26.02
N SER A 1176 35.15 -2.91 -25.33
CA SER A 1176 36.08 -2.08 -24.56
C SER A 1176 36.84 -1.11 -25.48
N ALA A 1177 36.95 0.15 -25.07
CA ALA A 1177 37.77 1.15 -25.74
C ALA A 1177 39.19 1.17 -25.13
N SER A 1178 40.22 1.17 -25.97
CA SER A 1178 41.62 1.37 -25.58
C SER A 1178 42.20 2.62 -26.26
N ASP A 1179 43.35 3.09 -25.79
CA ASP A 1179 44.07 4.23 -26.38
C ASP A 1179 43.24 5.53 -26.45
N ILE A 1180 42.41 5.76 -25.42
CA ILE A 1180 41.53 6.93 -25.35
C ILE A 1180 42.40 8.20 -25.19
N ALA A 1181 42.24 9.14 -26.13
CA ALA A 1181 42.86 10.46 -26.07
C ALA A 1181 41.77 11.55 -26.00
N ILE A 1182 41.79 12.36 -24.95
CA ILE A 1182 40.80 13.42 -24.71
C ILE A 1182 41.50 14.77 -24.89
N PHE A 1183 40.97 15.58 -25.80
CA PHE A 1183 41.52 16.90 -26.12
C PHE A 1183 40.58 18.00 -25.64
N ASP A 1184 41.16 18.98 -24.93
CA ASP A 1184 40.48 20.18 -24.48
C ASP A 1184 41.47 21.36 -24.44
N ARG A 1185 41.05 22.50 -23.91
CA ARG A 1185 41.92 23.66 -23.67
C ARG A 1185 41.40 24.48 -22.50
N THR A 1186 42.29 25.22 -21.85
CA THR A 1186 41.83 26.27 -20.93
C THR A 1186 41.03 27.32 -21.73
N PRO A 1187 39.81 27.69 -21.30
CA PRO A 1187 38.99 28.70 -21.98
C PRO A 1187 39.73 30.05 -22.15
N PRO A 1188 39.41 30.84 -23.19
CA PRO A 1188 39.94 32.20 -23.33
C PRO A 1188 39.70 33.03 -22.06
N TYR A 1189 40.64 33.93 -21.75
CA TYR A 1189 40.63 34.76 -20.54
C TYR A 1189 40.72 33.96 -19.23
N THR A 1190 41.17 32.70 -19.28
CA THR A 1190 41.44 31.90 -18.10
C THR A 1190 42.83 31.25 -18.16
N SER A 1191 43.35 30.90 -16.99
CA SER A 1191 44.57 30.08 -16.84
C SER A 1191 44.40 29.11 -15.69
N LEU A 1192 45.06 27.96 -15.71
CA LEU A 1192 44.96 26.96 -14.64
C LEU A 1192 45.17 27.61 -13.27
N SER A 1193 44.27 27.37 -12.32
CA SER A 1193 44.44 27.85 -10.94
C SER A 1193 45.48 27.03 -10.18
N GLU A 1194 45.68 25.78 -10.58
CA GLU A 1194 46.59 24.79 -10.01
C GLU A 1194 47.05 23.77 -11.06
N ALA A 1195 48.05 22.94 -10.73
CA ALA A 1195 48.48 21.87 -11.62
C ALA A 1195 47.41 20.77 -11.68
N ILE A 1196 47.14 20.23 -12.88
CA ILE A 1196 46.25 19.07 -13.04
C ILE A 1196 46.97 17.82 -12.53
N GLU A 1197 46.30 17.00 -11.73
CA GLU A 1197 46.86 15.73 -11.27
C GLU A 1197 47.28 14.84 -12.46
N SER A 1198 48.45 14.21 -12.39
CA SER A 1198 48.94 13.34 -13.45
C SER A 1198 50.01 12.35 -12.96
N PRO A 1199 49.82 11.03 -13.15
CA PRO A 1199 48.67 10.39 -13.80
C PRO A 1199 47.41 10.39 -12.91
N VAL A 1200 46.23 10.44 -13.53
CA VAL A 1200 44.92 10.24 -12.88
C VAL A 1200 44.48 8.80 -13.11
N SER A 1201 44.06 8.09 -12.06
CA SER A 1201 43.45 6.76 -12.18
C SER A 1201 41.95 6.89 -12.40
N LEU A 1202 41.42 6.21 -13.42
CA LEU A 1202 39.99 6.21 -13.76
C LEU A 1202 39.25 4.94 -13.30
N GLY A 1203 39.92 4.06 -12.56
CA GLY A 1203 39.41 2.74 -12.15
C GLY A 1203 39.66 1.64 -13.20
N LEU A 1204 39.54 0.36 -12.79
CA LEU A 1204 39.70 -0.83 -13.65
C LEU A 1204 40.98 -0.85 -14.51
N ASP A 1205 42.13 -0.56 -13.91
CA ASP A 1205 43.45 -0.50 -14.57
C ASP A 1205 43.59 0.58 -15.68
N VAL A 1206 42.67 1.55 -15.78
CA VAL A 1206 42.79 2.68 -16.71
C VAL A 1206 43.46 3.87 -16.05
N THR A 1207 44.55 4.36 -16.65
CA THR A 1207 45.32 5.52 -16.15
C THR A 1207 45.52 6.56 -17.23
N CYS A 1208 45.23 7.83 -16.93
CA CYS A 1208 45.35 8.95 -17.87
C CYS A 1208 46.47 9.91 -17.45
N SER A 1209 47.40 10.19 -18.36
CA SER A 1209 48.46 11.18 -18.15
C SER A 1209 48.16 12.45 -18.93
N ILE A 1210 48.31 13.63 -18.30
CA ILE A 1210 48.14 14.91 -19.00
C ILE A 1210 49.42 15.30 -19.75
N ALA A 1211 49.26 15.65 -21.01
CA ALA A 1211 50.24 16.34 -21.82
C ALA A 1211 49.75 17.78 -22.08
N THR A 1212 50.62 18.75 -21.82
CA THR A 1212 50.39 20.17 -22.16
C THR A 1212 51.57 20.71 -22.95
N SER A 1213 51.37 21.77 -23.74
CA SER A 1213 52.45 22.38 -24.52
C SER A 1213 53.44 23.20 -23.68
N GLY A 1214 53.15 23.41 -22.40
CA GLY A 1214 53.99 24.12 -21.42
C GLY A 1214 54.16 23.31 -20.13
N ALA A 1215 54.53 23.97 -19.02
CA ALA A 1215 54.57 23.31 -17.72
C ALA A 1215 53.16 23.23 -17.13
N ASN A 1216 52.72 22.04 -16.71
CA ASN A 1216 51.46 21.83 -15.98
C ASN A 1216 51.59 22.42 -14.55
N THR A 1217 51.39 23.73 -14.44
CA THR A 1217 51.46 24.52 -13.21
C THR A 1217 50.43 25.63 -13.23
N ALA A 1218 50.08 26.18 -12.07
CA ALA A 1218 49.22 27.37 -11.97
C ALA A 1218 49.70 28.50 -12.90
N GLY A 1219 48.77 29.10 -13.65
CA GLY A 1219 49.01 30.12 -14.66
C GLY A 1219 49.20 29.62 -16.09
N TYR A 1220 49.20 28.30 -16.33
CA TYR A 1220 49.22 27.75 -17.70
C TYR A 1220 47.91 28.06 -18.45
N SER A 1221 48.02 28.47 -19.71
CA SER A 1221 46.88 28.67 -20.62
C SER A 1221 47.25 28.08 -21.99
N GLY A 1222 46.42 27.16 -22.48
CA GLY A 1222 46.72 26.40 -23.70
C GLY A 1222 45.94 25.08 -23.80
N ASP A 1223 46.39 24.21 -24.70
CA ASP A 1223 45.77 22.92 -25.00
C ASP A 1223 46.06 21.89 -23.88
N LEU A 1224 45.07 21.06 -23.58
CA LEU A 1224 45.10 19.98 -22.60
C LEU A 1224 44.81 18.67 -23.33
N GLU A 1225 45.72 17.70 -23.25
CA GLU A 1225 45.55 16.37 -23.85
C GLU A 1225 45.75 15.29 -22.77
N TRP A 1226 44.71 14.54 -22.45
CA TRP A 1226 44.83 13.35 -21.60
C TRP A 1226 45.00 12.11 -22.46
N GLN A 1227 46.11 11.39 -22.27
CA GLN A 1227 46.38 10.11 -22.91
C GLN A 1227 46.14 8.99 -21.91
N CYS A 1228 45.11 8.18 -22.15
CA CYS A 1228 44.68 7.12 -21.27
C CYS A 1228 45.16 5.75 -21.78
N SER A 1229 45.81 4.99 -20.90
CA SER A 1229 46.21 3.61 -21.12
C SER A 1229 45.37 2.67 -20.26
N GLY A 1230 45.10 1.46 -20.76
CA GLY A 1230 44.20 0.48 -20.12
C GLY A 1230 43.00 0.13 -21.01
N SER A 1231 42.09 -0.70 -20.50
CA SER A 1231 40.90 -1.16 -21.22
C SER A 1231 39.64 -0.60 -20.56
N PHE A 1232 38.91 0.26 -21.27
CA PHE A 1232 37.70 0.89 -20.76
C PHE A 1232 36.47 0.08 -21.20
N ALA A 1233 35.96 -0.79 -20.34
CA ALA A 1233 34.93 -1.78 -20.65
C ALA A 1233 33.57 -1.17 -21.09
N PRO A 1234 32.72 -1.92 -21.83
CA PRO A 1234 31.32 -1.53 -22.08
C PRO A 1234 30.60 -1.15 -20.79
N GLY A 1235 29.84 -0.05 -20.80
CA GLY A 1235 29.15 0.50 -19.64
C GLY A 1235 30.05 1.23 -18.63
N ALA A 1236 31.38 1.20 -18.78
CA ALA A 1236 32.29 1.91 -17.87
C ALA A 1236 32.15 3.43 -18.04
N LYS A 1237 32.15 4.15 -16.92
CA LYS A 1237 32.03 5.61 -16.84
C LYS A 1237 33.07 6.18 -15.88
N ALA A 1238 33.81 7.20 -16.30
CA ALA A 1238 34.87 7.82 -15.50
C ALA A 1238 35.03 9.32 -15.79
N GLY A 1239 35.57 10.08 -14.84
CA GLY A 1239 35.66 11.54 -14.91
C GLY A 1239 37.08 12.09 -14.73
N LEU A 1240 37.38 13.16 -15.47
CA LEU A 1240 38.57 14.00 -15.32
C LEU A 1240 38.14 15.43 -14.95
N ALA A 1241 38.92 16.14 -14.14
CA ALA A 1241 38.60 17.52 -13.79
C ALA A 1241 39.84 18.42 -13.86
N PHE A 1242 39.61 19.70 -14.18
CA PHE A 1242 40.63 20.75 -14.08
C PHE A 1242 40.00 22.09 -13.68
N ARG A 1243 40.78 22.93 -13.00
CA ARG A 1243 40.33 24.23 -12.50
C ARG A 1243 41.09 25.38 -13.14
N VAL A 1244 40.35 26.44 -13.51
CA VAL A 1244 40.91 27.64 -14.13
C VAL A 1244 40.49 28.89 -13.37
N ARG A 1245 41.39 29.86 -13.23
CA ARG A 1245 41.09 31.19 -12.72
C ARG A 1245 40.76 32.14 -13.87
N VAL A 1246 39.67 32.89 -13.75
CA VAL A 1246 39.27 33.95 -14.69
C VAL A 1246 40.21 35.14 -14.52
N ALA A 1247 40.84 35.54 -15.62
CA ALA A 1247 41.71 36.71 -15.68
C ALA A 1247 40.89 37.96 -16.09
N PRO A 1248 41.26 39.16 -15.62
CA PRO A 1248 40.62 40.42 -16.01
C PRO A 1248 40.77 40.77 -17.50
#